data_AF-A0A5S3V278-F1
#
_entry.id   AF-A0A5S3V278-F1
#
_cell.length_a   1.000
_cell.length_b   1.000
_cell.length_c   1.000
_cell.angle_alpha   90.00
_cell.angle_beta   90.00
_cell.angle_gamma   90.00
#
_symmetry.space_group_name_H-M   'P 1'
#
loop_
_entity.id
_entity.type
_entity.pdbx_description
1 polymer ?
#
loop_
_entity_poly.entity_id
_entity_poly.type
_entity_poly.pdbx_seq_one_letter_code
_entity_poly.pdbx_strand_id
1 'polypeptide(L)'
;MKKPLILALLFSANAAAFKIDTHVWVGQQVIEDLQDGKLDFKVDGKTISVPVNNNTKDLILQNQSYYRSGNIGPDMSPDVIVGQSQIHTEDQLDRTMWNTSQWLDFLDSVAERDSERAFVLGFKAHAAADIFAHTYVNRYAGGAFDLADGEIDVELRHILIESLISKHTPKGAYSSQLSVPVGFIRDKIVYNPDTQSQWNSPSGSHLYAINTLRKNVEDLAHSNIFKELKVAAVKAVAKAQAGIQLNDQTAEKIVELGEDINKVSNWNIDKAQQIRDAATRFKKDLTNGHQKLISAQLDTINNAANAVVKAHGELSNARLKLAKLTNELNSIPMNLTEKVTEKVCKNVKSWSGGLFGGWVTKKVCESKLVEKIIGLNPTYKVQQELIRAEKRLVEKLGSSITKEVSKLKKASKDAHDILKSTIELENQLAQNLIETLQQFHTASISPVEAFLKAWLQNIDLATTQYIHNINHAVIYSVTDKDRSQKMINDWVTCYSSGLMGMPVTLTSSRCTVEDYLQETLDKLSEIMHVVSPAYKVYEEIQRIKSKVANKAVEKLIKELTSDELYQLLKHLRSDMSEVALQRQFSKDNSGKGLLLTNDIVTRIKADMHVTGNSQFNPSKFAAAHNAVVLAKLSILNYRELNHLIAQFGLSSSQHYGSSFYYAGENILSSAVRSLDGNHQWQEVAPQYVRRTGFSGVSTQQRKFGYAHNNGTQGFKLWQDPNAQSRIFKQLFIGPLVPGIDAPSEVGLSPLSGIQYTLDSCSFAPFPQDEQDRTCTVIKVLPALTMLN
;
A
#
# COMPACT_ATOMS: atom_id res chain seq x y z
N MET A 1 15.88 1.26 15.59
CA MET A 1 14.60 0.66 15.15
C MET A 1 13.53 1.74 15.23
N LYS A 2 13.00 2.16 14.08
CA LYS A 2 12.00 3.23 13.95
C LYS A 2 10.63 2.67 14.39
N LYS A 3 9.97 3.35 15.32
CA LYS A 3 8.71 2.92 15.99
C LYS A 3 7.51 3.09 15.03
N PRO A 4 6.54 2.15 14.96
CA PRO A 4 5.36 2.30 14.10
C PRO A 4 4.14 2.93 14.82
N LEU A 5 3.54 3.91 14.12
CA LEU A 5 2.11 4.22 13.85
C LEU A 5 1.00 3.89 14.85
N ILE A 6 0.10 4.86 15.11
CA ILE A 6 -1.38 4.77 14.92
C ILE A 6 -2.16 6.04 15.33
N LEU A 7 -1.55 7.10 15.86
CA LEU A 7 -2.28 7.88 16.87
C LEU A 7 -2.72 9.31 16.59
N ALA A 8 -2.43 9.86 15.42
CA ALA A 8 -2.82 11.24 15.12
C ALA A 8 -4.28 11.38 14.64
N LEU A 9 -5.09 10.32 14.70
CA LEU A 9 -6.40 10.29 14.06
C LEU A 9 -7.56 10.74 14.96
N LEU A 10 -7.41 10.81 16.29
CA LEU A 10 -8.54 10.99 17.22
C LEU A 10 -8.95 12.45 17.52
N PHE A 11 -8.46 13.42 16.74
CA PHE A 11 -8.62 14.84 17.09
C PHE A 11 -8.67 15.74 15.86
N SER A 12 -9.87 15.98 15.35
CA SER A 12 -10.15 16.98 14.31
C SER A 12 -10.45 18.32 14.97
N ALA A 13 -9.40 19.05 15.35
CA ALA A 13 -9.50 20.50 15.40
C ALA A 13 -8.20 21.08 14.87
N ASN A 14 -8.28 21.44 13.60
CA ASN A 14 -7.16 21.92 12.83
C ASN A 14 -7.05 23.43 13.09
N ALA A 15 -5.83 23.94 13.10
CA ALA A 15 -5.57 25.36 13.20
C ALA A 15 -5.46 25.90 11.78
N ALA A 16 -6.55 26.46 11.31
CA ALA A 16 -6.68 26.93 9.94
C ALA A 16 -7.23 28.33 10.03
N ALA A 17 -6.51 29.35 9.53
CA ALA A 17 -6.91 30.73 9.80
C ALA A 17 -8.35 31.05 9.43
N PHE A 18 -8.90 30.32 8.46
CA PHE A 18 -10.33 30.04 8.41
C PHE A 18 -10.63 28.58 8.70
N LYS A 19 -11.65 28.32 9.53
CA LYS A 19 -12.14 26.95 9.68
C LYS A 19 -12.77 26.46 8.38
N ILE A 20 -12.86 25.13 8.31
CA ILE A 20 -13.46 24.33 7.22
C ILE A 20 -14.74 24.96 6.64
N ASP A 21 -15.69 25.39 7.47
CA ASP A 21 -16.95 25.95 6.98
C ASP A 21 -16.79 27.32 6.30
N THR A 22 -15.81 28.10 6.75
CA THR A 22 -15.49 29.41 6.18
C THR A 22 -14.77 29.26 4.84
N HIS A 23 -13.86 28.30 4.71
CA HIS A 23 -13.29 27.91 3.42
C HIS A 23 -14.36 27.41 2.43
N VAL A 24 -15.25 26.54 2.88
CA VAL A 24 -16.36 26.07 2.05
C VAL A 24 -17.27 27.22 1.62
N TRP A 25 -17.51 28.19 2.52
CA TRP A 25 -18.25 29.42 2.17
C TRP A 25 -17.50 30.26 1.13
N VAL A 26 -16.18 30.46 1.26
CA VAL A 26 -15.37 31.18 0.24
C VAL A 26 -15.52 30.52 -1.13
N GLY A 27 -15.33 29.20 -1.20
CA GLY A 27 -15.51 28.45 -2.45
C GLY A 27 -16.93 28.56 -3.01
N GLN A 28 -17.94 28.58 -2.14
CA GLN A 28 -19.32 28.80 -2.55
C GLN A 28 -19.53 30.21 -3.15
N GLN A 29 -18.89 31.25 -2.60
CA GLN A 29 -18.98 32.60 -3.18
C GLN A 29 -18.40 32.67 -4.60
N VAL A 30 -17.33 31.90 -4.88
CA VAL A 30 -16.79 31.79 -6.24
C VAL A 30 -17.78 31.08 -7.17
N ILE A 31 -18.40 29.97 -6.72
CA ILE A 31 -19.41 29.23 -7.51
C ILE A 31 -20.63 30.11 -7.84
N GLU A 32 -21.10 30.90 -6.88
CA GLU A 32 -22.26 31.78 -7.04
C GLU A 32 -22.00 32.89 -8.04
N ASP A 33 -20.81 33.48 -7.98
CA ASP A 33 -20.40 34.54 -8.90
C ASP A 33 -20.22 34.01 -10.33
N LEU A 34 -19.69 32.79 -10.47
CA LEU A 34 -19.33 32.18 -11.75
C LEU A 34 -20.54 31.70 -12.61
N GLN A 35 -21.78 31.78 -12.10
CA GLN A 35 -22.96 31.18 -12.74
C GLN A 35 -23.18 31.68 -14.18
N ASP A 36 -23.00 32.97 -14.43
CA ASP A 36 -23.16 33.57 -15.76
C ASP A 36 -21.89 33.43 -16.64
N GLY A 37 -20.82 32.83 -16.10
CA GLY A 37 -19.52 32.66 -16.74
C GLY A 37 -18.56 33.84 -16.56
N LYS A 38 -18.84 34.75 -15.62
CA LYS A 38 -17.98 35.87 -15.28
C LYS A 38 -17.64 35.88 -13.80
N LEU A 39 -16.63 36.66 -13.43
CA LEU A 39 -16.36 37.02 -12.03
C LEU A 39 -16.46 38.53 -11.87
N ASP A 40 -17.18 38.95 -10.85
CA ASP A 40 -17.43 40.35 -10.52
C ASP A 40 -16.52 40.83 -9.39
N PHE A 41 -15.82 41.93 -9.66
CA PHE A 41 -14.96 42.63 -8.73
C PHE A 41 -15.53 44.02 -8.44
N LYS A 42 -15.72 44.36 -7.16
CA LYS A 42 -16.19 45.68 -6.75
C LYS A 42 -14.98 46.60 -6.55
N VAL A 43 -14.95 47.70 -7.30
CA VAL A 43 -13.84 48.66 -7.35
C VAL A 43 -14.44 50.06 -7.34
N ASP A 44 -14.15 50.86 -6.31
CA ASP A 44 -14.64 52.24 -6.17
C ASP A 44 -16.16 52.39 -6.43
N GLY A 45 -16.95 51.44 -5.93
CA GLY A 45 -18.41 51.40 -6.11
C GLY A 45 -18.89 50.95 -7.51
N LYS A 46 -17.96 50.64 -8.43
CA LYS A 46 -18.24 50.07 -9.75
C LYS A 46 -18.00 48.56 -9.74
N THR A 47 -18.60 47.86 -10.70
CA THR A 47 -18.37 46.43 -10.91
C THR A 47 -17.55 46.23 -12.17
N ILE A 48 -16.42 45.55 -12.05
CA ILE A 48 -15.62 45.06 -13.17
C ILE A 48 -15.92 43.58 -13.31
N SER A 49 -16.47 43.17 -14.45
CA SER A 49 -16.80 41.77 -14.75
C SER A 49 -15.76 41.17 -15.69
N VAL A 50 -15.13 40.08 -15.29
CA VAL A 50 -14.12 39.37 -16.09
C VAL A 50 -14.71 38.06 -16.60
N PRO A 51 -14.80 37.83 -17.92
CA PRO A 51 -15.24 36.54 -18.44
C PRO A 51 -14.22 35.46 -18.10
N VAL A 52 -14.71 34.30 -17.64
CA VAL A 52 -13.88 33.14 -17.33
C VAL A 52 -13.91 32.16 -18.49
N ASN A 53 -12.77 31.52 -18.77
CA ASN A 53 -12.67 30.47 -19.77
C ASN A 53 -13.76 29.41 -19.56
N ASN A 54 -14.47 29.07 -20.63
CA ASN A 54 -15.58 28.11 -20.56
C ASN A 54 -15.16 26.77 -19.97
N ASN A 55 -13.93 26.29 -20.23
CA ASN A 55 -13.47 25.02 -19.65
C ASN A 55 -13.34 25.14 -18.13
N THR A 56 -12.75 26.23 -17.60
CA THR A 56 -12.66 26.47 -16.15
C THR A 56 -14.04 26.63 -15.53
N LYS A 57 -14.93 27.39 -16.19
CA LYS A 57 -16.32 27.58 -15.78
C LYS A 57 -17.04 26.24 -15.65
N ASP A 58 -17.08 25.47 -16.73
CA ASP A 58 -17.80 24.20 -16.79
C ASP A 58 -17.24 23.20 -15.78
N LEU A 59 -15.92 23.15 -15.65
CA LEU A 59 -15.24 22.28 -14.71
C LEU A 59 -15.63 22.56 -13.25
N ILE A 60 -15.70 23.84 -12.84
CA ILE A 60 -16.16 24.21 -11.49
C ILE A 60 -17.67 23.97 -11.33
N LEU A 61 -18.49 24.47 -12.26
CA LEU A 61 -19.95 24.44 -12.13
C LEU A 61 -20.54 23.03 -12.22
N GLN A 62 -19.91 22.10 -12.94
CA GLN A 62 -20.33 20.71 -13.05
C GLN A 62 -19.75 19.82 -11.92
N ASN A 63 -18.70 20.27 -11.22
CA ASN A 63 -18.04 19.52 -10.15
C ASN A 63 -17.97 20.30 -8.82
N GLN A 64 -19.03 21.04 -8.49
CA GLN A 64 -19.07 21.96 -7.35
C GLN A 64 -18.70 21.30 -6.02
N SER A 65 -19.11 20.06 -5.78
CA SER A 65 -18.81 19.36 -4.53
C SER A 65 -17.32 19.07 -4.36
N TYR A 66 -16.61 18.79 -5.47
CA TYR A 66 -15.16 18.63 -5.47
C TYR A 66 -14.44 19.96 -5.32
N TYR A 67 -14.91 21.03 -5.99
CA TYR A 67 -14.34 22.37 -5.82
C TYR A 67 -14.47 22.89 -4.37
N ARG A 68 -15.64 22.69 -3.74
CA ARG A 68 -15.85 23.04 -2.32
C ARG A 68 -14.96 22.21 -1.38
N SER A 69 -14.84 20.90 -1.62
CA SER A 69 -13.91 20.06 -0.86
C SER A 69 -12.46 20.50 -1.05
N GLY A 70 -12.09 20.90 -2.27
CA GLY A 70 -10.79 21.47 -2.57
C GLY A 70 -10.52 22.77 -1.81
N ASN A 71 -11.54 23.61 -1.60
CA ASN A 71 -11.43 24.84 -0.80
C ASN A 71 -11.07 24.59 0.67
N ILE A 72 -11.32 23.38 1.20
CA ILE A 72 -10.82 22.99 2.52
C ILE A 72 -9.31 22.68 2.44
N GLY A 73 -8.86 22.16 1.31
CA GLY A 73 -7.44 22.12 0.94
C GLY A 73 -6.57 21.29 1.90
N PRO A 74 -5.37 21.79 2.25
CA PRO A 74 -4.45 21.16 3.19
C PRO A 74 -5.01 20.96 4.60
N ASP A 75 -6.05 21.71 5.01
CA ASP A 75 -6.68 21.47 6.32
C ASP A 75 -7.34 20.09 6.40
N MET A 76 -7.51 19.42 5.26
CA MET A 76 -8.18 18.12 5.18
C MET A 76 -7.37 17.10 4.39
N SER A 77 -6.69 17.50 3.31
CA SER A 77 -6.06 16.60 2.33
C SER A 77 -4.55 16.84 2.19
N PRO A 78 -3.71 15.79 2.06
CA PRO A 78 -4.07 14.37 2.01
C PRO A 78 -4.58 13.84 3.36
N ASP A 79 -4.08 14.42 4.43
CA ASP A 79 -4.60 14.36 5.79
C ASP A 79 -4.21 15.64 6.54
N VAL A 80 -4.87 15.89 7.67
CA VAL A 80 -4.67 17.07 8.51
C VAL A 80 -3.21 17.27 8.91
N ILE A 81 -2.52 16.19 9.31
CA ILE A 81 -1.21 16.28 9.95
C ILE A 81 -0.22 16.82 8.93
N VAL A 82 -0.21 16.20 7.76
CA VAL A 82 0.70 16.55 6.68
C VAL A 82 0.35 17.91 6.11
N GLY A 83 -0.93 18.19 5.88
CA GLY A 83 -1.34 19.47 5.34
C GLY A 83 -0.92 20.65 6.22
N GLN A 84 -1.14 20.54 7.53
CA GLN A 84 -0.84 21.60 8.50
C GLN A 84 0.65 21.74 8.84
N SER A 85 1.43 20.66 8.71
CA SER A 85 2.85 20.68 9.10
C SER A 85 3.84 20.72 7.95
N GLN A 86 3.40 20.46 6.71
CA GLN A 86 4.29 20.43 5.54
C GLN A 86 3.79 21.25 4.35
N ILE A 87 2.47 21.40 4.16
CA ILE A 87 1.91 22.13 3.01
C ILE A 87 1.65 23.59 3.39
N HIS A 88 1.21 23.82 4.64
CA HIS A 88 0.96 25.15 5.23
C HIS A 88 2.24 25.89 5.61
N THR A 89 3.26 25.17 6.06
CA THR A 89 4.52 25.75 6.55
C THR A 89 5.57 25.89 5.45
N GLU A 90 6.51 26.81 5.61
CA GLU A 90 7.80 26.76 4.91
C GLU A 90 8.83 26.31 5.94
N ASP A 91 9.23 25.04 5.91
CA ASP A 91 10.34 24.59 6.74
C ASP A 91 11.65 25.18 6.19
N GLN A 92 12.08 26.30 6.75
CA GLN A 92 13.35 26.93 6.38
C GLN A 92 14.58 26.08 6.77
N LEU A 93 14.39 25.00 7.55
CA LEU A 93 15.46 24.14 8.02
C LEU A 93 15.82 23.04 7.01
N ASP A 94 14.89 22.63 6.14
CA ASP A 94 15.14 21.65 5.09
C ASP A 94 14.85 22.22 3.69
N ARG A 95 15.91 22.69 3.02
CA ARG A 95 15.84 23.22 1.64
C ARG A 95 15.41 22.19 0.58
N THR A 96 15.19 20.93 0.97
CA THR A 96 14.68 19.89 0.08
C THR A 96 13.16 19.75 0.11
N MET A 97 12.50 20.40 1.07
CA MET A 97 11.04 20.43 1.15
C MET A 97 10.42 21.45 0.19
N TRP A 98 9.25 21.09 -0.33
CA TRP A 98 8.44 21.95 -1.18
C TRP A 98 7.74 23.01 -0.35
N ASN A 99 7.79 24.25 -0.83
CA ASN A 99 6.94 25.32 -0.33
C ASN A 99 5.51 25.19 -0.89
N THR A 100 4.59 26.02 -0.40
CA THR A 100 3.18 26.01 -0.84
C THR A 100 3.03 26.18 -2.35
N SER A 101 3.75 27.10 -3.00
CA SER A 101 3.65 27.29 -4.46
C SER A 101 4.02 26.02 -5.22
N GLN A 102 5.08 25.32 -4.81
CA GLN A 102 5.51 24.06 -5.43
C GLN A 102 4.47 22.95 -5.23
N TRP A 103 3.81 22.90 -4.08
CA TRP A 103 2.67 22.00 -3.85
C TRP A 103 1.50 22.28 -4.81
N LEU A 104 1.14 23.56 -5.02
CA LEU A 104 0.06 23.93 -5.94
C LEU A 104 0.40 23.57 -7.39
N ASP A 105 1.63 23.83 -7.83
CA ASP A 105 2.10 23.48 -9.18
C ASP A 105 2.14 21.95 -9.38
N PHE A 106 2.56 21.21 -8.35
CA PHE A 106 2.52 19.75 -8.37
C PHE A 106 1.08 19.23 -8.55
N LEU A 107 0.14 19.73 -7.75
CA LEU A 107 -1.26 19.31 -7.81
C LEU A 107 -1.88 19.55 -9.19
N ASP A 108 -1.60 20.71 -9.81
CA ASP A 108 -2.00 20.99 -11.19
C ASP A 108 -1.45 19.96 -12.18
N SER A 109 -0.17 19.59 -12.02
CA SER A 109 0.53 18.72 -12.97
C SER A 109 0.00 17.29 -12.98
N VAL A 110 -0.59 16.82 -11.87
CA VAL A 110 -1.04 15.43 -11.71
C VAL A 110 -2.56 15.24 -11.83
N ALA A 111 -3.34 16.33 -11.90
CA ALA A 111 -4.80 16.26 -12.00
C ALA A 111 -5.28 16.04 -13.45
N GLU A 112 -5.89 14.88 -13.70
CA GLU A 112 -6.26 14.45 -15.04
C GLU A 112 -7.77 14.57 -15.29
N ARG A 113 -8.59 14.12 -14.33
CA ARG A 113 -10.06 14.12 -14.45
C ARG A 113 -10.67 15.45 -14.01
N ASP A 114 -11.82 15.80 -14.56
CA ASP A 114 -12.50 17.07 -14.24
C ASP A 114 -12.80 17.24 -12.76
N SER A 115 -13.19 16.16 -12.06
CA SER A 115 -13.39 16.18 -10.61
C SER A 115 -12.09 16.47 -9.83
N GLU A 116 -10.95 15.99 -10.31
CA GLU A 116 -9.64 16.19 -9.68
C GLU A 116 -9.17 17.61 -9.92
N ARG A 117 -9.29 18.10 -11.15
CA ARG A 117 -8.97 19.48 -11.52
C ARG A 117 -9.85 20.48 -10.78
N ALA A 118 -11.14 20.19 -10.60
CA ALA A 118 -12.04 21.03 -9.82
C ALA A 118 -11.61 21.08 -8.35
N PHE A 119 -11.23 19.92 -7.78
CA PHE A 119 -10.64 19.86 -6.45
C PHE A 119 -9.34 20.67 -6.35
N VAL A 120 -8.43 20.59 -7.33
CA VAL A 120 -7.18 21.36 -7.34
C VAL A 120 -7.42 22.87 -7.47
N LEU A 121 -8.38 23.31 -8.31
CA LEU A 121 -8.78 24.72 -8.35
C LEU A 121 -9.36 25.18 -7.00
N GLY A 122 -10.09 24.32 -6.31
CA GLY A 122 -10.50 24.56 -4.94
C GLY A 122 -9.32 24.71 -3.99
N PHE A 123 -8.31 23.85 -4.11
CA PHE A 123 -7.09 23.86 -3.29
C PHE A 123 -6.29 25.17 -3.48
N LYS A 124 -6.27 25.72 -4.69
CA LYS A 124 -5.72 27.05 -4.95
C LYS A 124 -6.55 28.17 -4.33
N ALA A 125 -7.88 28.05 -4.37
CA ALA A 125 -8.77 29.01 -3.72
C ALA A 125 -8.62 28.99 -2.18
N HIS A 126 -8.36 27.82 -1.59
CA HIS A 126 -7.92 27.71 -0.19
C HIS A 126 -6.66 28.54 0.06
N ALA A 127 -5.58 28.26 -0.70
CA ALA A 127 -4.31 28.96 -0.55
C ALA A 127 -4.44 30.48 -0.73
N ALA A 128 -5.29 30.91 -1.66
CA ALA A 128 -5.64 32.31 -1.87
C ALA A 128 -6.35 32.94 -0.65
N ALA A 129 -7.29 32.22 -0.04
CA ALA A 129 -8.01 32.71 1.13
C ALA A 129 -7.08 32.92 2.32
N ASP A 130 -6.16 31.98 2.53
CA ASP A 130 -5.29 31.95 3.70
C ASP A 130 -4.26 33.07 3.75
N ILE A 131 -3.85 33.62 2.60
CA ILE A 131 -2.98 34.81 2.55
C ILE A 131 -3.53 35.96 3.40
N PHE A 132 -4.84 36.20 3.33
CA PHE A 132 -5.49 37.26 4.12
C PHE A 132 -6.01 36.75 5.46
N ALA A 133 -6.47 35.50 5.55
CA ALA A 133 -6.95 34.92 6.79
C ALA A 133 -5.81 34.81 7.82
N HIS A 134 -4.68 34.20 7.48
CA HIS A 134 -3.53 34.09 8.39
C HIS A 134 -2.94 35.46 8.71
N THR A 135 -2.94 36.40 7.77
CA THR A 135 -2.57 37.79 8.10
C THR A 135 -3.44 38.37 9.23
N TYR A 136 -4.76 38.17 9.16
CA TYR A 136 -5.70 38.61 10.19
C TYR A 136 -5.51 37.86 11.51
N VAL A 137 -5.43 36.52 11.48
CA VAL A 137 -5.32 35.69 12.67
C VAL A 137 -3.97 35.89 13.37
N ASN A 138 -2.87 35.88 12.62
CA ASN A 138 -1.51 36.10 13.14
C ASN A 138 -1.39 37.46 13.85
N ARG A 139 -2.13 38.47 13.37
CA ARG A 139 -2.17 39.79 13.98
C ARG A 139 -2.67 39.75 15.41
N TYR A 140 -3.78 39.05 15.66
CA TYR A 140 -4.39 38.92 16.97
C TYR A 140 -3.66 37.88 17.83
N ALA A 141 -3.31 36.74 17.26
CA ALA A 141 -2.64 35.67 17.98
C ALA A 141 -1.22 36.06 18.41
N GLY A 142 -0.56 36.90 17.62
CA GLY A 142 0.81 37.37 17.89
C GLY A 142 1.90 36.49 17.28
N GLY A 143 1.58 35.66 16.29
CA GLY A 143 2.54 34.79 15.62
C GLY A 143 1.86 33.93 14.56
N ALA A 144 2.67 33.35 13.66
CA ALA A 144 2.24 32.22 12.82
C ALA A 144 2.04 30.97 13.69
N PHE A 145 1.29 30.00 13.17
CA PHE A 145 1.08 28.72 13.83
C PHE A 145 2.36 27.88 13.74
N ASP A 146 2.94 27.49 14.88
CA ASP A 146 4.18 26.70 14.91
C ASP A 146 4.20 25.76 16.12
N LEU A 147 4.04 24.46 15.89
CA LEU A 147 4.08 23.44 16.95
C LEU A 147 5.50 23.00 17.34
N ALA A 148 6.53 23.51 16.66
CA ALA A 148 7.91 23.09 16.88
C ALA A 148 8.67 24.02 17.84
N ASP A 149 8.11 25.17 18.22
CA ASP A 149 8.82 26.20 18.99
C ASP A 149 8.72 26.04 20.52
N GLY A 150 8.06 24.98 20.99
CA GLY A 150 8.03 24.56 22.39
C GLY A 150 6.94 25.21 23.24
N GLU A 151 5.99 25.91 22.63
CA GLU A 151 4.82 26.48 23.30
C GLU A 151 3.53 26.28 22.46
N ILE A 152 2.36 26.64 23.02
CA ILE A 152 1.06 26.48 22.32
C ILE A 152 0.09 27.65 22.49
N ASP A 153 0.47 28.72 23.20
CA ASP A 153 -0.43 29.84 23.49
C ASP A 153 -0.82 30.61 22.22
N VAL A 154 0.06 30.71 21.22
CA VAL A 154 -0.27 31.29 19.89
C VAL A 154 -1.25 30.39 19.15
N GLU A 155 -0.99 29.10 19.13
CA GLU A 155 -1.76 28.04 18.48
C GLU A 155 -3.18 27.98 19.05
N LEU A 156 -3.30 28.07 20.38
CA LEU A 156 -4.60 28.16 21.06
C LEU A 156 -5.36 29.44 20.69
N ARG A 157 -4.67 30.58 20.52
CA ARG A 157 -5.31 31.82 20.09
C ARG A 157 -5.83 31.71 18.66
N HIS A 158 -5.04 31.16 17.73
CA HIS A 158 -5.45 30.87 16.35
C HIS A 158 -6.79 30.12 16.33
N ILE A 159 -6.79 28.93 16.94
CA ILE A 159 -7.95 28.06 16.99
C ILE A 159 -9.20 28.75 17.58
N LEU A 160 -9.03 29.56 18.63
CA LEU A 160 -10.15 30.26 19.29
C LEU A 160 -10.67 31.45 18.45
N ILE A 161 -9.78 32.20 17.78
CA ILE A 161 -10.16 33.28 16.85
C ILE A 161 -10.94 32.69 15.68
N GLU A 162 -10.40 31.65 15.05
CA GLU A 162 -11.01 30.94 13.92
C GLU A 162 -12.37 30.35 14.31
N SER A 163 -12.48 29.80 15.52
CA SER A 163 -13.76 29.31 16.05
C SER A 163 -14.80 30.42 16.16
N LEU A 164 -14.39 31.63 16.56
CA LEU A 164 -15.28 32.79 16.64
C LEU A 164 -15.71 33.24 15.23
N ILE A 165 -14.79 33.28 14.26
CA ILE A 165 -15.12 33.62 12.86
C ILE A 165 -16.12 32.59 12.31
N SER A 166 -15.80 31.31 12.40
CA SER A 166 -16.61 30.17 11.98
C SER A 166 -18.04 30.21 12.55
N LYS A 167 -18.18 30.56 13.85
CA LYS A 167 -19.49 30.73 14.49
C LYS A 167 -20.37 31.75 13.77
N HIS A 168 -19.77 32.80 13.21
CA HIS A 168 -20.45 33.90 12.53
C HIS A 168 -20.38 33.80 10.99
N THR A 169 -19.79 32.74 10.44
CA THR A 169 -19.76 32.50 8.99
C THR A 169 -21.16 32.32 8.44
N PRO A 170 -21.51 32.98 7.30
CA PRO A 170 -22.74 32.69 6.59
C PRO A 170 -22.85 31.19 6.25
N LYS A 171 -23.96 30.57 6.67
CA LYS A 171 -24.22 29.14 6.47
C LYS A 171 -25.26 28.93 5.39
N GLY A 172 -25.10 27.88 4.59
CA GLY A 172 -26.09 27.44 3.60
C GLY A 172 -26.03 25.93 3.35
N ALA A 173 -26.95 25.43 2.52
CA ALA A 173 -27.13 24.00 2.26
C ALA A 173 -25.91 23.32 1.60
N TYR A 174 -24.94 24.09 1.12
CA TYR A 174 -23.71 23.61 0.49
C TYR A 174 -22.73 22.98 1.48
N SER A 175 -22.89 23.22 2.79
CA SER A 175 -21.97 22.68 3.83
C SER A 175 -21.97 21.16 3.93
N SER A 176 -23.02 20.48 3.43
CA SER A 176 -23.10 19.02 3.35
C SER A 176 -22.84 18.46 1.94
N GLN A 177 -22.57 19.32 0.95
CA GLN A 177 -22.38 18.93 -0.45
C GLN A 177 -20.89 18.90 -0.82
N LEU A 178 -20.16 18.00 -0.16
CA LEU A 178 -18.71 17.87 -0.26
C LEU A 178 -18.36 16.48 -0.81
N SER A 179 -17.41 16.42 -1.74
CA SER A 179 -16.94 15.18 -2.36
C SER A 179 -15.42 15.18 -2.45
N VAL A 180 -14.80 14.13 -1.90
CA VAL A 180 -13.34 14.00 -1.85
C VAL A 180 -12.89 13.03 -2.94
N PRO A 181 -11.93 13.39 -3.82
CA PRO A 181 -11.46 12.50 -4.87
C PRO A 181 -10.43 11.51 -4.28
N VAL A 182 -10.90 10.57 -3.45
CA VAL A 182 -10.04 9.68 -2.63
C VAL A 182 -8.99 8.93 -3.46
N GLY A 183 -9.36 8.42 -4.64
CA GLY A 183 -8.41 7.73 -5.54
C GLY A 183 -7.30 8.65 -6.05
N PHE A 184 -7.62 9.90 -6.38
CA PHE A 184 -6.64 10.90 -6.78
C PHE A 184 -5.65 11.19 -5.65
N ILE A 185 -6.15 11.43 -4.44
CA ILE A 185 -5.29 11.68 -3.28
C ILE A 185 -4.40 10.46 -3.02
N ARG A 186 -4.95 9.24 -3.03
CA ARG A 186 -4.17 8.01 -2.81
C ARG A 186 -3.08 7.83 -3.87
N ASP A 187 -3.46 7.84 -5.13
CA ASP A 187 -2.60 7.39 -6.23
C ASP A 187 -1.65 8.50 -6.70
N LYS A 188 -2.13 9.74 -6.77
CA LYS A 188 -1.39 10.87 -7.34
C LYS A 188 -0.74 11.78 -6.30
N ILE A 189 -1.13 11.71 -5.03
CA ILE A 189 -0.53 12.49 -3.94
C ILE A 189 0.21 11.60 -2.96
N VAL A 190 -0.42 10.56 -2.40
CA VAL A 190 0.22 9.72 -1.37
C VAL A 190 1.26 8.81 -2.01
N TYR A 191 0.93 8.04 -3.05
CA TYR A 191 1.87 7.06 -3.65
C TYR A 191 2.84 7.64 -4.68
N ASN A 192 2.65 8.90 -5.08
CA ASN A 192 3.47 9.52 -6.11
C ASN A 192 4.95 9.59 -5.72
N PRO A 193 5.90 9.13 -6.57
CA PRO A 193 7.33 9.18 -6.27
C PRO A 193 7.85 10.57 -5.87
N ASP A 194 7.33 11.64 -6.46
CA ASP A 194 7.81 13.00 -6.21
C ASP A 194 7.48 13.46 -4.78
N THR A 195 6.28 13.13 -4.29
CA THR A 195 5.83 13.47 -2.93
C THR A 195 6.44 12.56 -1.86
N GLN A 196 6.91 11.37 -2.21
CA GLN A 196 7.56 10.46 -1.24
C GLN A 196 8.82 11.07 -0.62
N SER A 197 9.52 11.91 -1.37
CA SER A 197 10.65 12.69 -0.83
C SER A 197 10.19 13.65 0.28
N GLN A 198 9.01 14.25 0.12
CA GLN A 198 8.39 15.19 1.05
C GLN A 198 7.85 14.48 2.30
N TRP A 199 7.36 13.25 2.15
CA TRP A 199 6.87 12.43 3.27
C TRP A 199 7.97 11.90 4.17
N ASN A 200 9.25 11.95 3.76
CA ASN A 200 10.38 11.51 4.57
C ASN A 200 10.76 12.54 5.66
N SER A 201 9.76 13.10 6.35
CA SER A 201 9.91 13.97 7.50
C SER A 201 9.14 13.38 8.70
N PRO A 202 9.37 13.85 9.95
CA PRO A 202 8.64 13.37 11.12
C PRO A 202 7.11 13.37 10.93
N SER A 203 6.55 14.43 10.36
CA SER A 203 5.11 14.60 10.21
C SER A 203 4.49 13.87 9.01
N GLY A 204 5.26 13.59 7.96
CA GLY A 204 4.83 12.80 6.80
C GLY A 204 5.17 11.31 6.87
N SER A 205 5.89 10.89 7.91
CA SER A 205 6.49 9.55 8.00
C SER A 205 5.49 8.39 7.89
N HIS A 206 4.21 8.61 8.26
CA HIS A 206 3.17 7.61 8.10
C HIS A 206 2.81 7.37 6.64
N LEU A 207 2.68 8.42 5.82
CA LEU A 207 2.41 8.29 4.38
C LEU A 207 3.59 7.63 3.65
N TYR A 208 4.82 8.00 4.04
CA TYR A 208 6.04 7.36 3.54
C TYR A 208 6.07 5.87 3.88
N ALA A 209 5.74 5.51 5.13
CA ALA A 209 5.73 4.12 5.59
C ALA A 209 4.69 3.27 4.86
N ILE A 210 3.48 3.79 4.63
CA ILE A 210 2.42 3.08 3.89
C ILE A 210 2.89 2.77 2.47
N ASN A 211 3.45 3.75 1.76
CA ASN A 211 3.91 3.52 0.39
C ASN A 211 5.15 2.62 0.34
N THR A 212 6.07 2.76 1.28
CA THR A 212 7.25 1.87 1.40
C THR A 212 6.80 0.43 1.62
N LEU A 213 5.83 0.21 2.50
CA LEU A 213 5.23 -1.11 2.70
C LEU A 213 4.61 -1.63 1.39
N ARG A 214 3.79 -0.81 0.73
CA ARG A 214 3.15 -1.15 -0.55
C ARG A 214 4.19 -1.59 -1.59
N LYS A 215 5.24 -0.78 -1.80
CA LYS A 215 6.35 -1.08 -2.72
C LYS A 215 7.10 -2.34 -2.31
N ASN A 216 7.40 -2.54 -1.03
CA ASN A 216 8.07 -3.76 -0.58
C ASN A 216 7.23 -5.01 -0.83
N VAL A 217 5.90 -4.95 -0.65
CA VAL A 217 4.99 -6.07 -0.95
C VAL A 217 4.93 -6.32 -2.46
N GLU A 218 4.91 -5.25 -3.26
CA GLU A 218 4.97 -5.31 -4.71
C GLU A 218 6.31 -5.91 -5.21
N ASP A 219 7.44 -5.42 -4.72
CA ASP A 219 8.78 -5.92 -5.04
C ASP A 219 8.95 -7.38 -4.60
N LEU A 220 8.43 -7.73 -3.42
CA LEU A 220 8.44 -9.11 -2.93
C LEU A 220 7.68 -10.03 -3.88
N ALA A 221 6.53 -9.59 -4.40
CA ALA A 221 5.76 -10.32 -5.40
C ALA A 221 6.50 -10.51 -6.74
N HIS A 222 7.57 -9.76 -6.99
CA HIS A 222 8.39 -9.83 -8.20
C HIS A 222 9.83 -10.34 -7.96
N SER A 223 10.21 -10.71 -6.73
CA SER A 223 11.60 -11.06 -6.36
C SER A 223 12.00 -12.52 -6.67
N ASN A 224 13.31 -12.81 -6.76
CA ASN A 224 13.80 -14.20 -6.95
C ASN A 224 13.51 -15.12 -5.74
N ILE A 225 13.49 -14.56 -4.53
CA ILE A 225 13.06 -15.26 -3.30
C ILE A 225 11.64 -15.82 -3.47
N PHE A 226 10.82 -15.13 -4.25
CA PHE A 226 9.46 -15.54 -4.55
C PHE A 226 9.39 -16.70 -5.54
N LYS A 227 10.30 -16.76 -6.52
CA LYS A 227 10.46 -17.95 -7.38
C LYS A 227 10.74 -19.19 -6.54
N GLU A 228 11.65 -19.08 -5.56
CA GLU A 228 11.98 -20.17 -4.63
C GLU A 228 10.78 -20.56 -3.74
N LEU A 229 10.01 -19.59 -3.24
CA LEU A 229 8.79 -19.85 -2.46
C LEU A 229 7.68 -20.51 -3.27
N LYS A 230 7.49 -20.11 -4.54
CA LYS A 230 6.55 -20.77 -5.47
C LYS A 230 6.97 -22.21 -5.73
N VAL A 231 8.26 -22.44 -5.96
CA VAL A 231 8.84 -23.78 -6.15
C VAL A 231 8.58 -24.64 -4.90
N ALA A 232 8.85 -24.10 -3.70
CA ALA A 232 8.59 -24.79 -2.44
C ALA A 232 7.09 -25.08 -2.22
N ALA A 233 6.21 -24.13 -2.54
CA ALA A 233 4.76 -24.30 -2.42
C ALA A 233 4.23 -25.37 -3.38
N VAL A 234 4.66 -25.35 -4.66
CA VAL A 234 4.32 -26.38 -5.65
C VAL A 234 4.80 -27.75 -5.20
N LYS A 235 6.02 -27.86 -4.65
CA LYS A 235 6.54 -29.11 -4.06
C LYS A 235 5.68 -29.59 -2.89
N ALA A 236 5.25 -28.68 -2.01
CA ALA A 236 4.42 -29.01 -0.86
C ALA A 236 3.02 -29.47 -1.26
N VAL A 237 2.37 -28.78 -2.20
CA VAL A 237 1.04 -29.15 -2.73
C VAL A 237 1.10 -30.48 -3.47
N ALA A 238 2.09 -30.69 -4.34
CA ALA A 238 2.29 -31.96 -5.03
C ALA A 238 2.48 -33.13 -4.05
N LYS A 239 3.22 -32.91 -2.97
CA LYS A 239 3.41 -33.89 -1.90
C LYS A 239 2.12 -34.13 -1.10
N ALA A 240 1.37 -33.08 -0.77
CA ALA A 240 0.19 -33.17 0.08
C ALA A 240 -1.04 -33.73 -0.65
N GLN A 241 -1.27 -33.35 -1.91
CA GLN A 241 -2.46 -33.74 -2.67
C GLN A 241 -2.24 -34.97 -3.54
N ALA A 242 -1.04 -35.15 -4.08
CA ALA A 242 -0.74 -36.25 -5.02
C ALA A 242 0.31 -37.23 -4.48
N GLY A 243 0.90 -36.99 -3.30
CA GLY A 243 1.99 -37.81 -2.76
C GLY A 243 3.31 -37.69 -3.55
N ILE A 244 3.42 -36.73 -4.47
CA ILE A 244 4.55 -36.62 -5.40
C ILE A 244 5.63 -35.70 -4.83
N GLN A 245 6.86 -36.21 -4.74
CA GLN A 245 8.03 -35.38 -4.45
C GLN A 245 8.62 -34.83 -5.74
N LEU A 246 8.39 -33.55 -6.01
CA LEU A 246 9.00 -32.85 -7.14
C LEU A 246 10.43 -32.41 -6.77
N ASN A 247 11.36 -32.46 -7.73
CA ASN A 247 12.65 -31.78 -7.61
C ASN A 247 12.51 -30.29 -7.98
N ASP A 248 13.50 -29.46 -7.62
CA ASP A 248 13.43 -28.01 -7.83
C ASP A 248 13.23 -27.64 -9.30
N GLN A 249 13.95 -28.29 -10.21
CA GLN A 249 13.88 -28.01 -11.65
C GLN A 249 12.50 -28.33 -12.26
N THR A 250 11.86 -29.41 -11.83
CA THR A 250 10.51 -29.77 -12.29
C THR A 250 9.45 -28.84 -11.68
N ALA A 251 9.60 -28.49 -10.40
CA ALA A 251 8.71 -27.53 -9.74
C ALA A 251 8.85 -26.12 -10.34
N GLU A 252 10.06 -25.68 -10.71
CA GLU A 252 10.30 -24.44 -11.46
C GLU A 252 9.58 -24.42 -12.79
N LYS A 253 9.66 -25.49 -13.58
CA LYS A 253 8.93 -25.60 -14.85
C LYS A 253 7.41 -25.54 -14.68
N ILE A 254 6.88 -26.10 -13.58
CA ILE A 254 5.45 -26.03 -13.25
C ILE A 254 5.06 -24.60 -12.86
N VAL A 255 5.90 -23.91 -12.10
CA VAL A 255 5.71 -22.49 -11.77
C VAL A 255 5.72 -21.63 -13.04
N GLU A 256 6.71 -21.81 -13.92
CA GLU A 256 6.83 -21.08 -15.19
C GLU A 256 5.62 -21.34 -16.11
N LEU A 257 5.16 -22.59 -16.21
CA LEU A 257 3.96 -22.94 -16.96
C LEU A 257 2.70 -22.26 -16.38
N GLY A 258 2.57 -22.20 -15.05
CA GLY A 258 1.47 -21.49 -14.41
C GLY A 258 1.51 -19.98 -14.63
N GLU A 259 2.70 -19.38 -14.64
CA GLU A 259 2.87 -17.95 -14.97
C GLU A 259 2.52 -17.64 -16.42
N ASP A 260 2.90 -18.52 -17.36
CA ASP A 260 2.53 -18.39 -18.76
C ASP A 260 1.03 -18.50 -18.99
N ILE A 261 0.33 -19.34 -18.21
CA ILE A 261 -1.14 -19.44 -18.23
C ILE A 261 -1.80 -18.16 -17.67
N ASN A 262 -1.29 -17.60 -16.56
CA ASN A 262 -1.84 -16.39 -15.94
C ASN A 262 -1.69 -15.12 -16.81
N LYS A 263 -0.70 -15.07 -17.70
CA LYS A 263 -0.50 -13.94 -18.62
C LYS A 263 -1.55 -13.87 -19.76
N VAL A 264 -2.46 -14.85 -19.84
CA VAL A 264 -3.46 -14.99 -20.91
C VAL A 264 -4.85 -14.58 -20.41
N SER A 265 -5.06 -13.29 -20.15
CA SER A 265 -6.37 -12.77 -19.73
C SER A 265 -7.36 -12.49 -20.88
N ASN A 266 -6.94 -12.58 -22.14
CA ASN A 266 -7.81 -12.46 -23.33
C ASN A 266 -7.54 -13.60 -24.32
N TRP A 267 -8.52 -14.50 -24.47
CA TRP A 267 -8.40 -15.73 -25.27
C TRP A 267 -8.60 -15.47 -26.78
N ASN A 268 -7.61 -15.83 -27.60
CA ASN A 268 -7.73 -16.01 -29.06
C ASN A 268 -7.16 -17.39 -29.47
N ILE A 269 -7.69 -17.96 -30.56
CA ILE A 269 -7.47 -19.35 -31.02
C ILE A 269 -5.97 -19.71 -31.17
N ASP A 270 -5.13 -18.79 -31.66
CA ASP A 270 -3.69 -19.04 -31.86
C ASP A 270 -2.91 -19.25 -30.55
N LYS A 271 -3.39 -18.73 -29.43
CA LYS A 271 -2.72 -18.86 -28.12
C LYS A 271 -3.15 -20.09 -27.34
N ALA A 272 -4.36 -20.62 -27.60
CA ALA A 272 -4.75 -21.94 -27.14
C ALA A 272 -3.85 -23.04 -27.75
N GLN A 273 -3.35 -22.81 -28.97
CA GLN A 273 -2.32 -23.65 -29.60
C GLN A 273 -1.00 -23.61 -28.81
N GLN A 274 -0.56 -22.42 -28.36
CA GLN A 274 0.69 -22.26 -27.58
C GLN A 274 0.64 -22.95 -26.21
N ILE A 275 -0.49 -22.88 -25.51
CA ILE A 275 -0.71 -23.61 -24.24
C ILE A 275 -0.72 -25.11 -24.50
N ARG A 276 -1.35 -25.56 -25.59
CA ARG A 276 -1.35 -26.98 -26.00
C ARG A 276 0.06 -27.46 -26.33
N ASP A 277 0.87 -26.64 -27.00
CA ASP A 277 2.26 -26.94 -27.33
C ASP A 277 3.16 -26.95 -26.10
N ALA A 278 2.95 -26.04 -25.15
CA ALA A 278 3.68 -26.00 -23.87
C ALA A 278 3.33 -27.22 -23.00
N ALA A 279 2.06 -27.58 -22.89
CA ALA A 279 1.61 -28.80 -22.23
C ALA A 279 2.15 -30.06 -22.91
N THR A 280 2.23 -30.06 -24.25
CA THR A 280 2.82 -31.16 -25.04
C THR A 280 4.34 -31.25 -24.84
N ARG A 281 5.05 -30.13 -24.76
CA ARG A 281 6.48 -30.07 -24.41
C ARG A 281 6.74 -30.53 -22.99
N PHE A 282 5.94 -30.09 -22.02
CA PHE A 282 6.02 -30.54 -20.63
C PHE A 282 5.76 -32.05 -20.52
N LYS A 283 4.74 -32.57 -21.21
CA LYS A 283 4.48 -34.01 -21.35
C LYS A 283 5.71 -34.73 -21.92
N LYS A 284 6.28 -34.22 -23.02
CA LYS A 284 7.47 -34.81 -23.68
C LYS A 284 8.70 -34.83 -22.76
N ASP A 285 8.94 -33.76 -21.99
CA ASP A 285 10.03 -33.68 -21.02
C ASP A 285 9.84 -34.67 -19.87
N LEU A 286 8.60 -34.83 -19.39
CA LEU A 286 8.21 -35.83 -18.39
C LEU A 286 8.43 -37.26 -18.94
N THR A 287 8.05 -37.50 -20.19
CA THR A 287 8.26 -38.78 -20.90
C THR A 287 9.74 -39.07 -21.12
N ASN A 288 10.57 -38.08 -21.47
CA ASN A 288 12.02 -38.24 -21.67
C ASN A 288 12.75 -38.59 -20.36
N GLY A 289 12.34 -38.02 -19.23
CA GLY A 289 12.83 -38.40 -17.90
C GLY A 289 12.50 -39.86 -17.55
N HIS A 290 11.29 -40.31 -17.90
CA HIS A 290 10.86 -41.70 -17.73
C HIS A 290 11.50 -42.67 -18.73
N GLN A 291 11.87 -42.22 -19.93
CA GLN A 291 12.54 -43.04 -20.94
C GLN A 291 13.91 -43.55 -20.44
N LYS A 292 14.60 -42.78 -19.57
CA LYS A 292 15.81 -43.23 -18.85
C LYS A 292 15.52 -44.28 -17.77
N LEU A 293 14.35 -44.23 -17.13
CA LEU A 293 13.93 -45.20 -16.11
C LEU A 293 13.46 -46.51 -16.76
N ILE A 294 12.73 -46.39 -17.88
CA ILE A 294 12.27 -47.50 -18.72
C ILE A 294 13.46 -48.19 -19.41
N SER A 295 14.47 -47.45 -19.88
CA SER A 295 15.69 -48.05 -20.45
C SER A 295 16.47 -48.87 -19.40
N ALA A 296 16.60 -48.38 -18.17
CA ALA A 296 17.26 -49.12 -17.09
C ALA A 296 16.50 -50.40 -16.68
N GLN A 297 15.17 -50.38 -16.72
CA GLN A 297 14.32 -51.55 -16.47
C GLN A 297 14.32 -52.53 -17.65
N LEU A 298 14.30 -52.04 -18.89
CA LEU A 298 14.46 -52.84 -20.11
C LEU A 298 15.84 -53.50 -20.16
N ASP A 299 16.90 -52.81 -19.74
CA ASP A 299 18.24 -53.39 -19.59
C ASP A 299 18.26 -54.50 -18.54
N THR A 300 17.51 -54.34 -17.45
CA THR A 300 17.37 -55.36 -16.40
C THR A 300 16.60 -56.60 -16.91
N ILE A 301 15.53 -56.39 -17.69
CA ILE A 301 14.76 -57.47 -18.35
C ILE A 301 15.62 -58.17 -19.43
N ASN A 302 16.36 -57.41 -20.22
CA ASN A 302 17.22 -57.93 -21.28
C ASN A 302 18.39 -58.75 -20.70
N ASN A 303 19.00 -58.28 -19.59
CA ASN A 303 20.02 -59.01 -18.85
C ASN A 303 19.48 -60.31 -18.22
N ALA A 304 18.28 -60.29 -17.67
CA ALA A 304 17.62 -61.48 -17.13
C ALA A 304 17.23 -62.48 -18.24
N ALA A 305 16.75 -62.00 -19.38
CA ALA A 305 16.45 -62.83 -20.55
C ALA A 305 17.73 -63.48 -21.11
N ASN A 306 18.82 -62.74 -21.22
CA ASN A 306 20.13 -63.26 -21.63
C ASN A 306 20.66 -64.33 -20.65
N ALA A 307 20.43 -64.18 -19.34
CA ALA A 307 20.77 -65.20 -18.35
C ALA A 307 19.94 -66.49 -18.52
N VAL A 308 18.67 -66.39 -18.86
CA VAL A 308 17.79 -67.54 -19.17
C VAL A 308 18.22 -68.24 -20.47
N VAL A 309 18.56 -67.48 -21.52
CA VAL A 309 19.09 -68.04 -22.78
C VAL A 309 20.42 -68.77 -22.54
N LYS A 310 21.32 -68.20 -21.73
CA LYS A 310 22.58 -68.85 -21.32
C LYS A 310 22.32 -70.15 -20.55
N ALA A 311 21.41 -70.14 -19.58
CA ALA A 311 21.01 -71.34 -18.84
C ALA A 311 20.39 -72.42 -19.75
N HIS A 312 19.65 -72.00 -20.79
CA HIS A 312 19.11 -72.92 -21.80
C HIS A 312 20.19 -73.52 -22.71
N GLY A 313 21.21 -72.74 -23.07
CA GLY A 313 22.39 -73.24 -23.78
C GLY A 313 23.18 -74.26 -22.95
N GLU A 314 23.36 -73.99 -21.65
CA GLU A 314 23.97 -74.94 -20.71
C GLU A 314 23.14 -76.22 -20.55
N LEU A 315 21.80 -76.10 -20.51
CA LEU A 315 20.87 -77.23 -20.48
C LEU A 315 20.95 -78.10 -21.75
N SER A 316 21.02 -77.48 -22.93
CA SER A 316 21.16 -78.20 -24.20
C SER A 316 22.49 -78.93 -24.31
N ASN A 317 23.60 -78.32 -23.86
CA ASN A 317 24.89 -78.98 -23.76
C ASN A 317 24.90 -80.13 -22.74
N ALA A 318 24.22 -79.95 -21.61
CA ALA A 318 24.04 -81.00 -20.62
C ALA A 318 23.22 -82.18 -21.19
N ARG A 319 22.14 -81.91 -21.94
CA ARG A 319 21.34 -82.92 -22.64
C ARG A 319 22.14 -83.67 -23.70
N LEU A 320 23.01 -82.98 -24.44
CA LEU A 320 23.91 -83.62 -25.40
C LEU A 320 24.91 -84.56 -24.71
N LYS A 321 25.50 -84.13 -23.59
CA LYS A 321 26.36 -85.01 -22.77
C LYS A 321 25.58 -86.20 -22.22
N LEU A 322 24.35 -85.98 -21.76
CA LEU A 322 23.46 -87.02 -21.26
C LEU A 322 23.12 -88.04 -22.36
N ALA A 323 22.74 -87.58 -23.56
CA ALA A 323 22.44 -88.45 -24.70
C ALA A 323 23.66 -89.29 -25.12
N LYS A 324 24.86 -88.72 -25.05
CA LYS A 324 26.12 -89.43 -25.31
C LYS A 324 26.36 -90.52 -24.25
N LEU A 325 26.15 -90.19 -22.97
CA LEU A 325 26.23 -91.13 -21.85
C LEU A 325 25.14 -92.22 -21.90
N THR A 326 23.92 -91.89 -22.34
CA THR A 326 22.82 -92.85 -22.54
C THR A 326 23.12 -93.81 -23.69
N ASN A 327 23.74 -93.33 -24.78
CA ASN A 327 24.22 -94.21 -25.86
C ASN A 327 25.37 -95.13 -25.40
N GLU A 328 26.28 -94.63 -24.56
CA GLU A 328 27.30 -95.45 -23.90
C GLU A 328 26.69 -96.45 -22.90
N LEU A 329 25.57 -96.11 -22.26
CA LEU A 329 24.83 -97.01 -21.37
C LEU A 329 24.10 -98.13 -22.15
N ASN A 330 23.51 -97.78 -23.30
CA ASN A 330 22.76 -98.71 -24.15
C ASN A 330 23.66 -99.69 -24.91
N SER A 331 24.97 -99.44 -24.99
CA SER A 331 25.95 -100.39 -25.54
C SER A 331 26.39 -101.47 -24.53
N ILE A 332 25.95 -101.37 -23.28
CA ILE A 332 26.13 -102.41 -22.26
C ILE A 332 25.04 -103.48 -22.46
N PRO A 333 25.37 -104.76 -22.71
CA PRO A 333 24.36 -105.78 -23.00
C PRO A 333 23.36 -105.93 -21.84
N MET A 334 22.07 -105.66 -22.12
CA MET A 334 20.95 -105.71 -21.16
C MET A 334 20.69 -107.09 -20.51
N ASN A 335 21.45 -108.13 -20.86
CA ASN A 335 21.31 -109.48 -20.29
C ASN A 335 22.35 -109.83 -19.23
N LEU A 336 23.11 -108.87 -18.70
CA LEU A 336 24.12 -109.16 -17.67
C LEU A 336 23.48 -109.72 -16.39
N THR A 337 22.36 -109.14 -15.95
CA THR A 337 21.64 -109.58 -14.74
C THR A 337 21.01 -110.96 -14.95
N GLU A 338 20.44 -111.22 -16.13
CA GLU A 338 19.81 -112.49 -16.46
C GLU A 338 20.87 -113.60 -16.61
N LYS A 339 21.99 -113.33 -17.29
CA LYS A 339 23.11 -114.29 -17.45
C LYS A 339 23.85 -114.57 -16.15
N VAL A 340 24.05 -113.57 -15.29
CA VAL A 340 24.72 -113.77 -13.99
C VAL A 340 23.81 -114.55 -13.04
N THR A 341 22.52 -114.21 -12.96
CA THR A 341 21.54 -114.97 -12.17
C THR A 341 21.39 -116.40 -12.70
N GLU A 342 21.31 -116.58 -14.02
CA GLU A 342 21.22 -117.91 -14.63
C GLU A 342 22.48 -118.75 -14.33
N LYS A 343 23.68 -118.19 -14.47
CA LYS A 343 24.95 -118.91 -14.26
C LYS A 343 25.23 -119.22 -12.78
N VAL A 344 24.90 -118.29 -11.87
CA VAL A 344 25.01 -118.50 -10.41
C VAL A 344 23.97 -119.54 -9.96
N CYS A 345 22.72 -119.43 -10.38
CA CYS A 345 21.68 -120.37 -10.00
C CYS A 345 21.86 -121.76 -10.65
N LYS A 346 22.43 -121.87 -11.87
CA LYS A 346 22.81 -123.17 -12.47
C LYS A 346 23.91 -123.87 -11.68
N ASN A 347 24.96 -123.15 -11.28
CA ASN A 347 26.08 -123.73 -10.54
C ASN A 347 25.70 -124.12 -9.11
N VAL A 348 24.79 -123.38 -8.46
CA VAL A 348 24.27 -123.76 -7.14
C VAL A 348 23.34 -124.98 -7.24
N LYS A 349 22.56 -125.11 -8.32
CA LYS A 349 21.72 -126.30 -8.59
C LYS A 349 22.56 -127.57 -8.84
N SER A 350 23.70 -127.47 -9.53
CA SER A 350 24.54 -128.65 -9.81
C SER A 350 25.28 -129.16 -8.57
N TRP A 351 25.58 -128.27 -7.62
CA TRP A 351 26.26 -128.62 -6.37
C TRP A 351 25.35 -129.28 -5.32
N SER A 352 24.04 -129.03 -5.38
CA SER A 352 23.10 -129.43 -4.31
C SER A 352 22.27 -130.68 -4.63
N GLY A 353 22.71 -131.54 -5.56
CA GLY A 353 22.00 -132.76 -5.96
C GLY A 353 22.01 -133.86 -4.87
N GLY A 354 21.18 -133.72 -3.85
CA GLY A 354 20.95 -134.73 -2.79
C GLY A 354 20.12 -134.13 -1.65
N LEU A 355 19.21 -134.94 -1.08
CA LEU A 355 18.14 -134.76 -0.06
C LEU A 355 17.90 -133.42 0.71
N PHE A 356 18.81 -132.45 0.71
CA PHE A 356 18.64 -131.09 1.27
C PHE A 356 18.73 -129.94 0.22
N GLY A 357 18.90 -130.27 -1.06
CA GLY A 357 19.24 -129.29 -2.12
C GLY A 357 18.18 -128.24 -2.49
N GLY A 358 16.89 -128.53 -2.29
CA GLY A 358 15.82 -127.59 -2.64
C GLY A 358 15.77 -126.34 -1.76
N TRP A 359 16.23 -126.43 -0.50
CA TRP A 359 16.18 -125.31 0.44
C TRP A 359 17.32 -124.31 0.24
N VAL A 360 18.53 -124.78 -0.08
CA VAL A 360 19.71 -123.93 -0.31
C VAL A 360 19.61 -123.17 -1.64
N THR A 361 19.15 -123.83 -2.71
CA THR A 361 18.93 -123.17 -4.01
C THR A 361 17.85 -122.08 -3.93
N LYS A 362 16.76 -122.33 -3.19
CA LYS A 362 15.70 -121.33 -3.01
C LYS A 362 16.18 -120.14 -2.17
N LYS A 363 16.92 -120.37 -1.07
CA LYS A 363 17.47 -119.27 -0.25
C LYS A 363 18.53 -118.43 -0.98
N VAL A 364 19.42 -119.03 -1.77
CA VAL A 364 20.49 -118.28 -2.45
C VAL A 364 19.94 -117.45 -3.62
N CYS A 365 19.04 -118.03 -4.43
CA CYS A 365 18.48 -117.33 -5.60
C CYS A 365 17.37 -116.31 -5.24
N GLU A 366 16.77 -116.37 -4.04
CA GLU A 366 15.81 -115.38 -3.54
C GLU A 366 16.40 -114.41 -2.49
N SER A 367 17.68 -114.54 -2.09
CA SER A 367 18.28 -113.66 -1.06
C SER A 367 18.89 -112.37 -1.61
N LYS A 368 18.88 -111.33 -0.76
CA LYS A 368 19.64 -110.07 -0.86
C LYS A 368 21.16 -110.25 -1.12
N LEU A 369 21.68 -111.48 -1.11
CA LEU A 369 23.07 -111.80 -1.45
C LEU A 369 23.35 -111.62 -2.95
N VAL A 370 22.37 -111.91 -3.83
CA VAL A 370 22.49 -111.68 -5.29
C VAL A 370 22.58 -110.17 -5.57
N GLU A 371 21.78 -109.34 -4.89
CA GLU A 371 21.91 -107.87 -4.94
C GLU A 371 23.26 -107.38 -4.40
N LYS A 372 23.81 -108.00 -3.35
CA LYS A 372 25.13 -107.65 -2.79
C LYS A 372 26.29 -108.00 -3.74
N ILE A 373 26.19 -109.13 -4.45
CA ILE A 373 27.19 -109.56 -5.45
C ILE A 373 27.07 -108.73 -6.74
N ILE A 374 25.84 -108.38 -7.16
CA ILE A 374 25.60 -107.41 -8.24
C ILE A 374 26.13 -106.02 -7.85
N GLY A 375 26.03 -105.64 -6.56
CA GLY A 375 26.60 -104.40 -6.01
C GLY A 375 28.14 -104.32 -6.01
N LEU A 376 28.85 -105.43 -6.16
CA LEU A 376 30.31 -105.49 -6.34
C LEU A 376 30.72 -105.39 -7.82
N ASN A 377 29.77 -105.46 -8.76
CA ASN A 377 30.04 -105.29 -10.17
C ASN A 377 30.38 -103.82 -10.46
N PRO A 378 31.59 -103.50 -10.97
CA PRO A 378 31.98 -102.13 -11.26
C PRO A 378 30.98 -101.43 -12.19
N THR A 379 30.37 -102.18 -13.12
CA THR A 379 29.41 -101.66 -14.09
C THR A 379 28.09 -101.22 -13.44
N TYR A 380 27.58 -101.95 -12.44
CA TYR A 380 26.36 -101.56 -11.70
C TYR A 380 26.62 -100.35 -10.79
N LYS A 381 27.82 -100.28 -10.20
CA LYS A 381 28.25 -99.13 -9.38
C LYS A 381 28.38 -97.86 -10.23
N VAL A 382 28.97 -97.97 -11.43
CA VAL A 382 29.02 -96.89 -12.43
C VAL A 382 27.62 -96.48 -12.90
N GLN A 383 26.71 -97.44 -13.13
CA GLN A 383 25.32 -97.17 -13.53
C GLN A 383 24.55 -96.40 -12.44
N GLN A 384 24.71 -96.78 -11.16
CA GLN A 384 24.11 -96.06 -10.03
C GLN A 384 24.74 -94.69 -9.79
N GLU A 385 26.06 -94.54 -9.99
CA GLU A 385 26.73 -93.24 -9.94
C GLU A 385 26.28 -92.32 -11.09
N LEU A 386 26.03 -92.86 -12.28
CA LEU A 386 25.49 -92.14 -13.43
C LEU A 386 24.04 -91.69 -13.22
N ILE A 387 23.16 -92.55 -12.70
CA ILE A 387 21.77 -92.18 -12.36
C ILE A 387 21.74 -91.10 -11.26
N ARG A 388 22.66 -91.18 -10.27
CA ARG A 388 22.80 -90.13 -9.25
C ARG A 388 23.40 -88.85 -9.80
N ALA A 389 24.29 -88.92 -10.79
CA ALA A 389 24.83 -87.75 -11.48
C ALA A 389 23.73 -87.07 -12.32
N GLU A 390 22.91 -87.85 -13.02
CA GLU A 390 21.74 -87.38 -13.77
C GLU A 390 20.72 -86.69 -12.85
N LYS A 391 20.30 -87.34 -11.76
CA LYS A 391 19.37 -86.73 -10.79
C LYS A 391 19.93 -85.43 -10.20
N ARG A 392 21.22 -85.41 -9.83
CA ARG A 392 21.87 -84.20 -9.31
C ARG A 392 21.97 -83.09 -10.36
N LEU A 393 22.19 -83.43 -11.63
CA LEU A 393 22.24 -82.46 -12.72
C LEU A 393 20.84 -81.87 -12.97
N VAL A 394 19.82 -82.72 -13.06
CA VAL A 394 18.42 -82.34 -13.28
C VAL A 394 17.88 -81.50 -12.12
N GLU A 395 18.16 -81.85 -10.87
CA GLU A 395 17.76 -81.05 -9.69
C GLU A 395 18.47 -79.70 -9.66
N LYS A 396 19.79 -79.66 -9.92
CA LYS A 396 20.56 -78.42 -9.90
C LYS A 396 20.12 -77.49 -11.03
N LEU A 397 19.90 -78.00 -12.24
CA LEU A 397 19.39 -77.25 -13.39
C LEU A 397 17.93 -76.82 -13.19
N GLY A 398 17.07 -77.70 -12.68
CA GLY A 398 15.68 -77.40 -12.34
C GLY A 398 15.58 -76.27 -11.32
N SER A 399 16.41 -76.28 -10.27
CA SER A 399 16.44 -75.20 -9.28
C SER A 399 16.95 -73.87 -9.86
N SER A 400 17.92 -73.91 -10.78
CA SER A 400 18.52 -72.70 -11.37
C SER A 400 17.55 -72.03 -12.36
N ILE A 401 16.92 -72.83 -13.24
CA ILE A 401 15.91 -72.34 -14.19
C ILE A 401 14.67 -71.84 -13.45
N THR A 402 14.20 -72.56 -12.42
CA THR A 402 13.03 -72.10 -11.63
C THR A 402 13.32 -70.79 -10.90
N LYS A 403 14.54 -70.63 -10.37
CA LYS A 403 14.96 -69.38 -9.71
C LYS A 403 15.01 -68.21 -10.68
N GLU A 404 15.62 -68.38 -11.86
CA GLU A 404 15.73 -67.32 -12.86
C GLU A 404 14.39 -67.00 -13.54
N VAL A 405 13.54 -68.00 -13.83
CA VAL A 405 12.17 -67.78 -14.32
C VAL A 405 11.31 -67.08 -13.27
N SER A 406 11.49 -67.38 -11.97
CA SER A 406 10.78 -66.65 -10.90
C SER A 406 11.22 -65.18 -10.80
N LYS A 407 12.52 -64.89 -11.00
CA LYS A 407 13.03 -63.52 -11.06
C LYS A 407 12.51 -62.79 -12.29
N LEU A 408 12.44 -63.44 -13.45
CA LEU A 408 11.91 -62.87 -14.68
C LEU A 408 10.40 -62.62 -14.60
N LYS A 409 9.64 -63.54 -14.00
CA LYS A 409 8.20 -63.38 -13.74
C LYS A 409 7.92 -62.28 -12.72
N LYS A 410 8.77 -62.15 -11.69
CA LYS A 410 8.71 -61.06 -10.72
C LYS A 410 9.06 -59.72 -11.37
N ALA A 411 10.18 -59.62 -12.09
CA ALA A 411 10.58 -58.40 -12.80
C ALA A 411 9.57 -57.96 -13.87
N SER A 412 8.98 -58.91 -14.60
CA SER A 412 7.92 -58.62 -15.59
C SER A 412 6.61 -58.20 -14.92
N LYS A 413 6.25 -58.79 -13.78
CA LYS A 413 5.08 -58.38 -12.98
C LYS A 413 5.30 -57.00 -12.36
N ASP A 414 6.47 -56.76 -11.78
CA ASP A 414 6.84 -55.46 -11.20
C ASP A 414 6.87 -54.38 -12.31
N ALA A 415 7.40 -54.68 -13.50
CA ALA A 415 7.37 -53.77 -14.64
C ALA A 415 5.95 -53.51 -15.17
N HIS A 416 5.08 -54.54 -15.20
CA HIS A 416 3.68 -54.40 -15.62
C HIS A 416 2.84 -53.62 -14.60
N ASP A 417 3.04 -53.90 -13.30
CA ASP A 417 2.36 -53.21 -12.19
C ASP A 417 2.84 -51.75 -12.10
N ILE A 418 4.13 -51.46 -12.39
CA ILE A 418 4.66 -50.11 -12.52
C ILE A 418 4.11 -49.41 -13.77
N LEU A 419 4.11 -50.04 -14.95
CA LEU A 419 3.52 -49.45 -16.17
C LEU A 419 2.03 -49.15 -16.01
N LYS A 420 1.28 -50.07 -15.41
CA LYS A 420 -0.15 -49.92 -15.15
C LYS A 420 -0.40 -48.80 -14.14
N SER A 421 0.28 -48.82 -13.00
CA SER A 421 0.16 -47.74 -12.00
C SER A 421 0.65 -46.39 -12.52
N THR A 422 1.66 -46.35 -13.40
CA THR A 422 2.19 -45.11 -14.00
C THR A 422 1.25 -44.55 -15.06
N ILE A 423 0.62 -45.38 -15.89
CA ILE A 423 -0.40 -44.93 -16.88
C ILE A 423 -1.70 -44.51 -16.18
N GLU A 424 -2.12 -45.20 -15.11
CA GLU A 424 -3.26 -44.79 -14.28
C GLU A 424 -2.93 -43.51 -13.48
N LEU A 425 -1.71 -43.36 -12.95
CA LEU A 425 -1.25 -42.10 -12.35
C LEU A 425 -1.15 -40.98 -13.39
N GLU A 426 -0.65 -41.22 -14.60
CA GLU A 426 -0.49 -40.21 -15.66
C GLU A 426 -1.85 -39.71 -16.16
N ASN A 427 -2.84 -40.60 -16.32
CA ASN A 427 -4.19 -40.20 -16.69
C ASN A 427 -4.92 -39.50 -15.53
N GLN A 428 -4.73 -39.95 -14.29
CA GLN A 428 -5.29 -39.26 -13.12
C GLN A 428 -4.59 -37.94 -12.83
N LEU A 429 -3.27 -37.80 -13.01
CA LEU A 429 -2.56 -36.54 -12.82
C LEU A 429 -2.91 -35.56 -13.93
N ALA A 430 -2.98 -35.99 -15.18
CA ALA A 430 -3.35 -35.09 -16.28
C ALA A 430 -4.80 -34.63 -16.16
N GLN A 431 -5.74 -35.52 -15.81
CA GLN A 431 -7.14 -35.16 -15.57
C GLN A 431 -7.31 -34.31 -14.30
N ASN A 432 -6.71 -34.70 -13.16
CA ASN A 432 -6.80 -33.93 -11.92
C ASN A 432 -6.06 -32.60 -12.01
N LEU A 433 -4.92 -32.51 -12.71
CA LEU A 433 -4.22 -31.24 -12.93
C LEU A 433 -5.02 -30.33 -13.86
N ILE A 434 -5.66 -30.86 -14.91
CA ILE A 434 -6.54 -30.07 -15.80
C ILE A 434 -7.81 -29.63 -15.06
N GLU A 435 -8.47 -30.51 -14.29
CA GLU A 435 -9.64 -30.17 -13.49
C GLU A 435 -9.31 -29.23 -12.33
N THR A 436 -8.16 -29.40 -11.67
CA THR A 436 -7.65 -28.49 -10.62
C THR A 436 -7.32 -27.12 -11.22
N LEU A 437 -6.61 -27.07 -12.36
CA LEU A 437 -6.31 -25.82 -13.07
C LEU A 437 -7.59 -25.14 -13.63
N GLN A 438 -8.61 -25.91 -14.00
CA GLN A 438 -9.93 -25.40 -14.40
C GLN A 438 -10.79 -24.95 -13.20
N GLN A 439 -10.62 -25.55 -12.01
CA GLN A 439 -11.26 -25.07 -10.77
C GLN A 439 -10.58 -23.80 -10.22
N PHE A 440 -9.30 -23.58 -10.51
CA PHE A 440 -8.55 -22.36 -10.16
C PHE A 440 -8.71 -21.21 -11.17
N HIS A 441 -9.73 -21.24 -12.03
CA HIS A 441 -10.00 -20.24 -13.10
C HIS A 441 -10.20 -18.80 -12.61
N THR A 442 -10.13 -18.50 -11.31
CA THR A 442 -10.38 -17.16 -10.75
C THR A 442 -9.28 -16.59 -9.86
N ALA A 443 -8.20 -17.31 -9.56
CA ALA A 443 -7.11 -16.77 -8.72
C ALA A 443 -5.76 -17.42 -9.08
N SER A 444 -4.74 -16.58 -9.23
CA SER A 444 -3.35 -16.93 -9.55
C SER A 444 -2.87 -18.27 -8.95
N ILE A 445 -2.32 -19.15 -9.80
CA ILE A 445 -1.83 -20.52 -9.53
C ILE A 445 -0.89 -20.67 -8.30
N SER A 446 -0.30 -19.60 -7.77
CA SER A 446 0.45 -19.63 -6.50
C SER A 446 -0.39 -19.06 -5.35
N PRO A 447 -0.72 -19.83 -4.30
CA PRO A 447 -1.39 -19.33 -3.09
C PRO A 447 -0.64 -18.16 -2.43
N VAL A 448 0.69 -18.12 -2.55
CA VAL A 448 1.50 -17.01 -2.02
C VAL A 448 1.40 -15.78 -2.92
N GLU A 449 1.29 -15.94 -4.24
CA GLU A 449 1.02 -14.84 -5.18
C GLU A 449 -0.37 -14.27 -5.00
N ALA A 450 -1.36 -15.14 -4.82
CA ALA A 450 -2.70 -14.72 -4.46
C ALA A 450 -2.69 -13.95 -3.14
N PHE A 451 -1.95 -14.43 -2.13
CA PHE A 451 -1.79 -13.75 -0.85
C PHE A 451 -1.12 -12.37 -0.99
N LEU A 452 0.00 -12.25 -1.70
CA LEU A 452 0.70 -10.96 -1.86
C LEU A 452 -0.11 -9.97 -2.70
N LYS A 453 -0.77 -10.43 -3.78
CA LYS A 453 -1.70 -9.60 -4.55
C LYS A 453 -2.88 -9.16 -3.70
N ALA A 454 -3.45 -10.07 -2.89
CA ALA A 454 -4.50 -9.73 -1.95
C ALA A 454 -4.00 -8.74 -0.87
N TRP A 455 -2.79 -8.90 -0.35
CA TRP A 455 -2.20 -7.96 0.60
C TRP A 455 -2.00 -6.58 -0.04
N LEU A 456 -1.46 -6.51 -1.25
CA LEU A 456 -1.34 -5.25 -1.99
C LEU A 456 -2.71 -4.57 -2.13
N GLN A 457 -3.74 -5.32 -2.53
CA GLN A 457 -5.12 -4.84 -2.60
C GLN A 457 -5.66 -4.39 -1.23
N ASN A 458 -5.31 -5.08 -0.14
CA ASN A 458 -5.69 -4.70 1.22
C ASN A 458 -4.98 -3.42 1.69
N ILE A 459 -3.72 -3.20 1.30
CA ILE A 459 -2.99 -1.95 1.56
C ILE A 459 -3.66 -0.80 0.82
N ASP A 460 -3.96 -0.99 -0.47
CA ASP A 460 -4.64 0.01 -1.30
C ASP A 460 -6.02 0.34 -0.71
N LEU A 461 -6.79 -0.67 -0.29
CA LEU A 461 -8.09 -0.49 0.36
C LEU A 461 -7.96 0.21 1.71
N ALA A 462 -7.03 -0.21 2.57
CA ALA A 462 -6.81 0.41 3.88
C ALA A 462 -6.41 1.88 3.75
N THR A 463 -5.59 2.21 2.75
CA THR A 463 -5.16 3.59 2.47
C THR A 463 -6.29 4.42 1.87
N THR A 464 -7.11 3.83 0.99
CA THR A 464 -8.34 4.46 0.46
C THR A 464 -9.26 4.85 1.60
N GLN A 465 -9.49 3.94 2.54
CA GLN A 465 -10.38 4.16 3.67
C GLN A 465 -9.76 5.10 4.71
N TYR A 466 -8.43 5.12 4.83
CA TYR A 466 -7.72 6.12 5.65
C TYR A 466 -8.05 7.53 5.14
N ILE A 467 -7.78 7.78 3.86
CA ILE A 467 -8.02 9.09 3.23
C ILE A 467 -9.50 9.43 3.32
N HIS A 468 -10.40 8.51 2.94
CA HIS A 468 -11.84 8.72 3.03
C HIS A 468 -12.24 9.13 4.45
N ASN A 469 -11.95 8.29 5.44
CA ASN A 469 -12.48 8.47 6.79
C ASN A 469 -11.90 9.70 7.48
N ILE A 470 -10.63 10.03 7.25
CA ILE A 470 -10.01 11.22 7.84
C ILE A 470 -10.54 12.49 7.19
N ASN A 471 -10.64 12.55 5.86
CA ASN A 471 -11.19 13.71 5.19
C ASN A 471 -12.68 13.92 5.58
N HIS A 472 -13.47 12.84 5.64
CA HIS A 472 -14.85 12.93 6.10
C HIS A 472 -14.96 13.23 7.59
N ALA A 473 -14.04 12.77 8.44
CA ALA A 473 -14.01 13.15 9.84
C ALA A 473 -13.81 14.66 10.00
N VAL A 474 -12.92 15.26 9.22
CA VAL A 474 -12.72 16.72 9.18
C VAL A 474 -14.01 17.42 8.76
N ILE A 475 -14.65 17.00 7.67
CA ILE A 475 -15.94 17.54 7.21
C ILE A 475 -17.02 17.49 8.32
N TYR A 476 -17.14 16.35 9.01
CA TYR A 476 -18.13 16.18 10.07
C TYR A 476 -17.75 16.87 11.39
N SER A 477 -16.48 17.25 11.60
CA SER A 477 -16.04 17.89 12.85
C SER A 477 -16.80 19.19 13.17
N VAL A 478 -17.31 19.86 12.14
CA VAL A 478 -18.08 21.11 12.26
C VAL A 478 -19.57 20.88 12.52
N THR A 479 -20.12 19.78 12.01
CA THR A 479 -21.59 19.57 11.96
C THR A 479 -22.06 18.42 12.86
N ASP A 480 -21.23 17.40 13.06
CA ASP A 480 -21.56 16.15 13.74
C ASP A 480 -20.28 15.50 14.32
N LYS A 481 -19.92 15.91 15.54
CA LYS A 481 -18.70 15.45 16.22
C LYS A 481 -18.70 13.94 16.46
N ASP A 482 -19.84 13.35 16.77
CA ASP A 482 -19.96 11.91 17.01
C ASP A 482 -19.70 11.12 15.72
N ARG A 483 -20.26 11.59 14.60
CA ARG A 483 -19.96 11.02 13.29
C ARG A 483 -18.51 11.21 12.88
N SER A 484 -17.92 12.38 13.15
CA SER A 484 -16.49 12.63 12.94
C SER A 484 -15.63 11.58 13.65
N GLN A 485 -15.87 11.39 14.96
CA GLN A 485 -15.17 10.40 15.77
C GLN A 485 -15.42 8.97 15.29
N LYS A 486 -16.65 8.67 14.85
CA LYS A 486 -17.00 7.36 14.29
C LYS A 486 -16.19 7.04 13.04
N MET A 487 -16.02 7.97 12.10
CA MET A 487 -15.24 7.73 10.87
C MET A 487 -13.80 7.28 11.19
N ILE A 488 -13.16 7.96 12.14
CA ILE A 488 -11.81 7.61 12.61
C ILE A 488 -11.80 6.21 13.22
N ASN A 489 -12.73 5.93 14.12
CA ASN A 489 -12.83 4.64 14.81
C ASN A 489 -13.08 3.51 13.81
N ASP A 490 -13.94 3.72 12.82
CA ASP A 490 -14.22 2.76 11.75
C ASP A 490 -12.94 2.44 10.96
N TRP A 491 -12.08 3.43 10.69
CA TRP A 491 -10.80 3.16 10.01
C TRP A 491 -9.89 2.25 10.85
N VAL A 492 -9.66 2.64 12.10
CA VAL A 492 -8.77 1.92 13.02
C VAL A 492 -9.26 0.49 13.22
N THR A 493 -10.56 0.31 13.41
CA THR A 493 -11.14 -1.00 13.76
C THR A 493 -11.34 -1.92 12.56
N CYS A 494 -11.72 -1.39 11.40
CA CYS A 494 -12.14 -2.20 10.25
C CYS A 494 -11.06 -2.38 9.19
N TYR A 495 -10.20 -1.37 8.99
CA TYR A 495 -9.35 -1.27 7.79
C TYR A 495 -7.84 -1.27 8.09
N SER A 496 -7.41 -0.81 9.27
CA SER A 496 -5.97 -0.71 9.61
C SER A 496 -5.22 -2.05 9.56
N SER A 497 -5.92 -3.17 9.80
CA SER A 497 -5.41 -4.54 9.69
C SER A 497 -4.95 -4.91 8.28
N GLY A 498 -5.49 -4.27 7.24
CA GLY A 498 -5.06 -4.47 5.85
C GLY A 498 -3.58 -4.13 5.64
N LEU A 499 -3.05 -3.17 6.42
CA LEU A 499 -1.62 -2.84 6.41
C LEU A 499 -0.75 -3.97 6.98
N MET A 500 -1.33 -4.89 7.76
CA MET A 500 -0.60 -5.99 8.41
C MET A 500 -0.66 -7.31 7.63
N GLY A 501 -1.21 -7.30 6.41
CA GLY A 501 -1.37 -8.53 5.59
C GLY A 501 -2.58 -9.35 5.95
N MET A 502 -3.44 -8.85 6.84
CA MET A 502 -4.72 -9.48 7.14
C MET A 502 -5.76 -9.08 6.09
N PRO A 503 -6.51 -10.03 5.51
CA PRO A 503 -7.62 -9.70 4.62
C PRO A 503 -8.61 -8.73 5.26
N VAL A 504 -8.86 -7.60 4.62
CA VAL A 504 -9.82 -6.60 5.13
C VAL A 504 -11.23 -7.20 5.17
N THR A 505 -11.57 -8.15 4.30
CA THR A 505 -12.84 -8.89 4.32
C THR A 505 -13.05 -9.71 5.60
N LEU A 506 -11.98 -10.08 6.30
CA LEU A 506 -12.03 -10.79 7.60
C LEU A 506 -12.12 -9.84 8.80
N THR A 507 -11.86 -8.53 8.61
CA THR A 507 -11.93 -7.51 9.67
C THR A 507 -13.09 -6.54 9.49
N SER A 508 -13.54 -6.28 8.27
CA SER A 508 -14.80 -5.57 7.99
C SER A 508 -16.01 -6.40 8.44
N SER A 509 -15.88 -7.73 8.47
CA SER A 509 -16.85 -8.64 9.06
C SER A 509 -16.97 -8.49 10.59
N ARG A 510 -16.05 -7.83 11.30
CA ARG A 510 -16.29 -7.42 12.71
C ARG A 510 -17.37 -6.33 12.86
N CYS A 511 -17.78 -5.69 11.77
CA CYS A 511 -19.01 -4.88 11.73
C CYS A 511 -20.25 -5.72 11.42
N THR A 512 -20.17 -7.06 11.39
CA THR A 512 -21.35 -7.91 11.23
C THR A 512 -21.32 -9.26 11.98
N VAL A 513 -20.22 -9.99 12.21
CA VAL A 513 -20.16 -11.21 13.05
C VAL A 513 -18.73 -11.50 13.55
N GLU A 514 -18.54 -11.65 14.88
CA GLU A 514 -17.25 -11.84 15.57
C GLU A 514 -16.69 -13.29 15.54
N ASP A 515 -17.52 -14.29 15.24
CA ASP A 515 -17.21 -15.69 15.58
C ASP A 515 -16.29 -16.44 14.56
N TYR A 516 -16.24 -16.00 13.29
CA TYR A 516 -15.50 -16.73 12.25
C TYR A 516 -13.97 -16.51 12.27
N LEU A 517 -13.54 -15.42 12.94
CA LEU A 517 -12.14 -14.98 12.98
C LEU A 517 -11.28 -15.88 13.88
N GLN A 518 -11.83 -16.34 14.99
CA GLN A 518 -11.10 -17.17 15.96
C GLN A 518 -10.80 -18.55 15.36
N GLU A 519 -11.78 -19.15 14.68
CA GLU A 519 -11.65 -20.48 14.08
C GLU A 519 -10.66 -20.52 12.90
N THR A 520 -10.60 -19.44 12.11
CA THR A 520 -9.68 -19.34 10.96
C THR A 520 -8.25 -19.03 11.40
N LEU A 521 -8.07 -18.23 12.45
CA LEU A 521 -6.76 -17.91 13.02
C LEU A 521 -6.13 -19.11 13.76
N ASP A 522 -6.94 -19.91 14.45
CA ASP A 522 -6.45 -21.14 15.09
C ASP A 522 -5.93 -22.13 14.04
N LYS A 523 -6.63 -22.28 12.90
CA LYS A 523 -6.20 -23.12 11.76
C LYS A 523 -4.98 -22.57 11.01
N LEU A 524 -4.81 -21.24 10.93
CA LEU A 524 -3.63 -20.61 10.33
C LEU A 524 -2.40 -20.65 11.24
N SER A 525 -2.58 -20.59 12.57
CA SER A 525 -1.47 -20.70 13.53
C SER A 525 -0.73 -22.04 13.44
N GLU A 526 -1.45 -23.12 13.11
CA GLU A 526 -0.86 -24.45 12.92
C GLU A 526 0.15 -24.51 11.75
N ILE A 527 0.02 -23.60 10.78
CA ILE A 527 0.88 -23.55 9.57
C ILE A 527 1.94 -22.43 9.70
N MET A 528 1.64 -21.37 10.45
CA MET A 528 2.47 -20.16 10.56
C MET A 528 3.76 -20.31 11.37
N HIS A 529 3.90 -21.34 12.22
CA HIS A 529 5.15 -21.60 12.95
C HIS A 529 6.34 -21.95 12.04
N VAL A 530 6.08 -22.29 10.78
CA VAL A 530 7.11 -22.64 9.78
C VAL A 530 7.66 -21.39 9.08
N VAL A 531 7.00 -20.23 9.18
CA VAL A 531 7.31 -19.02 8.36
C VAL A 531 7.59 -17.78 9.23
N SER A 532 8.67 -17.79 10.01
CA SER A 532 9.52 -16.60 10.32
C SER A 532 8.87 -15.38 11.09
N PRO A 533 9.62 -14.32 11.47
CA PRO A 533 9.31 -13.28 12.49
C PRO A 533 7.96 -12.56 12.50
N ALA A 534 7.14 -12.67 11.46
CA ALA A 534 5.82 -12.05 11.38
C ALA A 534 4.87 -12.51 12.50
N TYR A 535 5.04 -13.75 12.99
CA TYR A 535 4.26 -14.28 14.12
C TYR A 535 4.55 -13.58 15.46
N LYS A 536 5.82 -13.25 15.74
CA LYS A 536 6.18 -12.48 16.96
C LYS A 536 5.66 -11.05 16.90
N VAL A 537 5.62 -10.47 15.70
CA VAL A 537 5.00 -9.15 15.46
C VAL A 537 3.48 -9.22 15.66
N TYR A 538 2.83 -10.30 15.21
CA TYR A 538 1.41 -10.55 15.43
C TYR A 538 1.05 -10.75 16.92
N GLU A 539 1.81 -11.57 17.66
CA GLU A 539 1.61 -11.73 19.12
C GLU A 539 1.74 -10.40 19.85
N GLU A 540 2.77 -9.60 19.54
CA GLU A 540 2.95 -8.30 20.19
C GLU A 540 1.83 -7.32 19.82
N ILE A 541 1.32 -7.36 18.57
CA ILE A 541 0.16 -6.55 18.13
C ILE A 541 -1.13 -7.00 18.82
N GLN A 542 -1.39 -8.29 19.01
CA GLN A 542 -2.57 -8.78 19.77
C GLN A 542 -2.46 -8.44 21.26
N ARG A 543 -1.24 -8.47 21.81
CA ARG A 543 -0.93 -8.04 23.18
C ARG A 543 -1.07 -6.52 23.37
N ILE A 544 -0.81 -5.75 22.32
CA ILE A 544 -1.07 -4.30 22.24
C ILE A 544 -2.58 -4.06 22.11
N LYS A 545 -3.27 -4.72 21.18
CA LYS A 545 -4.72 -4.59 20.92
C LYS A 545 -5.59 -4.85 22.16
N SER A 546 -5.25 -5.87 22.95
CA SER A 546 -5.95 -6.21 24.21
C SER A 546 -5.67 -5.25 25.37
N LYS A 547 -4.55 -4.52 25.34
CA LYS A 547 -4.20 -3.47 26.33
C LYS A 547 -4.65 -2.07 25.92
N VAL A 548 -5.03 -1.87 24.65
CA VAL A 548 -5.16 -0.54 24.03
C VAL A 548 -6.53 0.12 24.15
N ALA A 549 -7.56 -0.55 24.66
CA ALA A 549 -8.92 -0.10 24.44
C ALA A 549 -9.33 1.27 25.04
N ASN A 550 -8.59 1.91 25.98
CA ASN A 550 -8.84 3.32 26.34
C ASN A 550 -7.67 4.04 27.05
N LYS A 551 -6.97 3.39 28.00
CA LYS A 551 -5.87 4.03 28.78
C LYS A 551 -4.52 4.09 28.05
N ALA A 552 -4.29 3.25 27.05
CA ALA A 552 -3.03 3.23 26.31
C ALA A 552 -2.99 4.28 25.20
N VAL A 553 -4.15 4.68 24.65
CA VAL A 553 -4.23 5.74 23.64
C VAL A 553 -3.60 7.02 24.18
N GLU A 554 -3.98 7.48 25.37
CA GLU A 554 -3.43 8.73 25.93
C GLU A 554 -1.90 8.66 26.19
N LYS A 555 -1.40 7.50 26.65
CA LYS A 555 0.04 7.26 26.85
C LYS A 555 0.80 7.12 25.52
N LEU A 556 0.20 6.50 24.52
CA LEU A 556 0.76 6.33 23.19
C LEU A 556 0.77 7.67 22.42
N ILE A 557 -0.16 8.62 22.72
CA ILE A 557 -0.15 9.98 22.11
C ILE A 557 1.07 10.68 22.62
N LYS A 558 1.24 10.71 23.94
CA LYS A 558 2.41 11.31 24.57
C LYS A 558 3.75 10.69 24.14
N GLU A 559 3.79 9.40 23.79
CA GLU A 559 5.01 8.71 23.35
C GLU A 559 5.28 8.83 21.82
N LEU A 560 4.30 9.25 21.02
CA LEU A 560 4.39 9.33 19.55
C LEU A 560 4.22 10.74 18.99
N THR A 561 3.72 11.69 19.76
CA THR A 561 3.62 13.12 19.41
C THR A 561 4.60 13.92 20.25
N SER A 562 4.88 15.17 19.84
CA SER A 562 5.51 16.13 20.75
C SER A 562 4.57 16.42 21.94
N ASP A 563 5.14 16.87 23.06
CA ASP A 563 4.35 17.24 24.24
C ASP A 563 3.41 18.41 23.91
N GLU A 564 3.83 19.30 23.02
CA GLU A 564 3.10 20.45 22.48
C GLU A 564 1.85 19.99 21.72
N LEU A 565 2.00 19.07 20.76
CA LEU A 565 0.87 18.51 20.02
C LEU A 565 -0.09 17.80 20.98
N TYR A 566 0.39 17.03 21.96
CA TYR A 566 -0.49 16.42 22.96
C TYR A 566 -1.29 17.45 23.78
N GLN A 567 -0.65 18.53 24.23
CA GLN A 567 -1.33 19.60 24.97
C GLN A 567 -2.35 20.32 24.10
N LEU A 568 -2.03 20.58 22.82
CA LEU A 568 -2.98 21.16 21.88
C LEU A 568 -4.21 20.26 21.74
N LEU A 569 -4.02 18.97 21.45
CA LEU A 569 -5.10 17.99 21.30
C LEU A 569 -6.02 17.91 22.54
N LYS A 570 -5.46 18.09 23.74
CA LYS A 570 -6.25 18.17 24.97
C LYS A 570 -7.12 19.43 25.02
N HIS A 571 -6.60 20.58 24.63
CA HIS A 571 -7.35 21.84 24.59
C HIS A 571 -8.40 21.87 23.48
N LEU A 572 -8.15 21.16 22.38
CA LEU A 572 -9.13 21.01 21.30
C LEU A 572 -10.41 20.27 21.72
N ARG A 573 -10.35 19.50 22.80
CA ARG A 573 -11.51 18.88 23.46
C ARG A 573 -12.22 19.78 24.45
N SER A 574 -11.65 20.96 24.74
CA SER A 574 -12.17 21.90 25.74
C SER A 574 -13.16 22.90 25.14
N ASP A 575 -13.64 23.83 25.95
CA ASP A 575 -14.61 24.84 25.55
C ASP A 575 -14.01 25.81 24.51
N MET A 576 -14.67 25.96 23.37
CA MET A 576 -14.29 26.86 22.27
C MET A 576 -15.13 28.15 22.27
N SER A 577 -15.66 28.53 23.43
CA SER A 577 -16.53 29.70 23.59
C SER A 577 -15.79 31.03 23.52
N GLU A 578 -16.56 32.10 23.39
CA GLU A 578 -16.09 33.47 23.57
C GLU A 578 -15.41 33.68 24.94
N VAL A 579 -15.84 32.95 25.98
CA VAL A 579 -15.22 33.00 27.31
C VAL A 579 -13.84 32.35 27.31
N ALA A 580 -13.66 31.25 26.58
CA ALA A 580 -12.36 30.60 26.43
C ALA A 580 -11.38 31.50 25.66
N LEU A 581 -11.84 32.14 24.57
CA LEU A 581 -11.06 33.14 23.83
C LEU A 581 -10.65 34.31 24.74
N GLN A 582 -11.59 34.86 25.50
CA GLN A 582 -11.31 35.97 26.41
C GLN A 582 -10.30 35.59 27.51
N ARG A 583 -10.38 34.37 28.02
CA ARG A 583 -9.43 33.82 29.00
C ARG A 583 -8.04 33.60 28.40
N GLN A 584 -7.95 33.15 27.16
CA GLN A 584 -6.65 32.95 26.51
C GLN A 584 -5.93 34.28 26.25
N PHE A 585 -6.65 35.37 26.01
CA PHE A 585 -6.10 36.72 25.87
C PHE A 585 -5.87 37.46 27.20
N SER A 586 -6.26 36.88 28.35
CA SER A 586 -5.93 37.44 29.67
C SER A 586 -4.61 36.93 30.24
N LYS A 587 -3.91 36.05 29.52
CA LYS A 587 -2.63 35.44 29.93
C LYS A 587 -1.65 35.31 28.76
N ASP A 588 -0.38 35.14 29.11
CA ASP A 588 0.71 34.88 28.18
C ASP A 588 1.78 34.04 28.91
N ASN A 589 1.83 32.74 28.59
CA ASN A 589 2.81 31.80 29.12
C ASN A 589 3.92 31.48 28.09
N SER A 590 3.83 32.06 26.89
CA SER A 590 4.76 31.79 25.78
C SER A 590 6.15 32.44 25.98
N GLY A 591 6.24 33.46 26.83
CA GLY A 591 7.42 34.32 26.93
C GLY A 591 7.61 35.27 25.74
N LYS A 592 6.73 35.22 24.73
CA LYS A 592 6.78 36.06 23.52
C LYS A 592 6.24 37.48 23.75
N GLY A 593 5.63 37.77 24.89
CA GLY A 593 5.05 39.09 25.16
C GLY A 593 3.77 39.33 24.37
N LEU A 594 2.91 38.32 24.28
CA LEU A 594 1.67 38.37 23.51
C LEU A 594 0.73 39.47 24.03
N LEU A 595 -0.13 39.97 23.13
CA LEU A 595 -1.17 40.95 23.48
C LEU A 595 -2.04 40.42 24.63
N LEU A 596 -2.22 41.25 25.66
CA LEU A 596 -3.18 41.00 26.73
C LEU A 596 -4.32 42.02 26.63
N THR A 597 -5.55 41.55 26.53
CA THR A 597 -6.71 42.44 26.54
C THR A 597 -7.97 41.77 27.06
N ASN A 598 -8.85 42.56 27.67
CA ASN A 598 -10.12 42.13 28.26
C ASN A 598 -11.32 42.27 27.31
N ASP A 599 -11.10 42.75 26.08
CA ASP A 599 -12.14 43.05 25.09
C ASP A 599 -11.93 42.35 23.74
N ILE A 600 -11.12 41.29 23.67
CA ILE A 600 -10.71 40.66 22.40
C ILE A 600 -11.92 40.22 21.55
N VAL A 601 -12.94 39.65 22.21
CA VAL A 601 -14.17 39.20 21.55
C VAL A 601 -14.88 40.39 20.89
N THR A 602 -14.94 41.52 21.59
CA THR A 602 -15.53 42.76 21.08
C THR A 602 -14.76 43.28 19.87
N ARG A 603 -13.42 43.26 19.91
CA ARG A 603 -12.56 43.70 18.80
C ARG A 603 -12.78 42.87 17.54
N ILE A 604 -12.73 41.55 17.65
CA ILE A 604 -12.93 40.65 16.50
C ILE A 604 -14.37 40.75 15.98
N LYS A 605 -15.38 40.87 16.85
CA LYS A 605 -16.76 41.09 16.39
C LYS A 605 -16.95 42.43 15.69
N ALA A 606 -16.25 43.48 16.13
CA ALA A 606 -16.28 44.78 15.48
C ALA A 606 -15.68 44.71 14.07
N ASP A 607 -14.54 44.03 13.91
CA ASP A 607 -13.90 43.78 12.60
C ASP A 607 -14.82 43.00 11.65
N MET A 608 -15.53 42.01 12.18
CA MET A 608 -16.50 41.21 11.43
C MET A 608 -17.84 41.92 11.17
N HIS A 609 -18.05 43.10 11.77
CA HIS A 609 -19.32 43.82 11.81
C HIS A 609 -20.50 42.98 12.31
N VAL A 610 -20.27 42.21 13.38
CA VAL A 610 -21.25 41.32 14.01
C VAL A 610 -21.94 42.02 15.17
N THR A 611 -23.27 41.94 15.21
CA THR A 611 -24.08 42.38 16.36
C THR A 611 -24.80 41.17 16.98
N GLY A 612 -24.50 40.86 18.24
CA GLY A 612 -25.06 39.70 18.92
C GLY A 612 -24.61 38.37 18.29
N ASN A 613 -25.57 37.60 17.76
CA ASN A 613 -25.35 36.32 17.09
C ASN A 613 -25.53 36.39 15.56
N SER A 614 -25.50 37.59 14.96
CA SER A 614 -25.61 37.74 13.51
C SER A 614 -24.45 37.07 12.78
N GLN A 615 -24.60 36.81 11.49
CA GLN A 615 -23.47 36.45 10.63
C GLN A 615 -22.54 37.67 10.45
N PHE A 616 -21.28 37.44 10.09
CA PHE A 616 -20.37 38.51 9.69
C PHE A 616 -20.84 39.15 8.39
N ASN A 617 -20.45 40.40 8.15
CA ASN A 617 -20.75 41.09 6.89
C ASN A 617 -19.59 40.90 5.88
N PRO A 618 -19.76 40.10 4.81
CA PRO A 618 -18.67 39.79 3.89
C PRO A 618 -18.10 41.00 3.13
N SER A 619 -18.87 42.07 2.93
CA SER A 619 -18.40 43.25 2.20
C SER A 619 -17.67 44.26 3.08
N LYS A 620 -17.68 44.04 4.40
CA LYS A 620 -17.02 44.93 5.37
C LYS A 620 -15.93 44.23 6.18
N PHE A 621 -16.07 42.93 6.41
CA PHE A 621 -15.03 42.14 7.07
C PHE A 621 -13.87 41.90 6.10
N ALA A 622 -12.82 42.72 6.22
CA ALA A 622 -11.71 42.77 5.26
C ALA A 622 -11.05 41.40 4.99
N ALA A 623 -10.83 40.59 6.02
CA ALA A 623 -10.22 39.26 5.86
C ALA A 623 -11.09 38.35 4.97
N ALA A 624 -12.41 38.28 5.23
CA ALA A 624 -13.33 37.47 4.44
C ALA A 624 -13.53 38.03 3.02
N HIS A 625 -13.66 39.35 2.87
CA HIS A 625 -13.78 39.99 1.56
C HIS A 625 -12.57 39.67 0.68
N ASN A 626 -11.36 39.92 1.20
CA ASN A 626 -10.14 39.79 0.44
C ASN A 626 -9.82 38.31 0.13
N ALA A 627 -10.18 37.40 1.02
CA ALA A 627 -10.12 35.97 0.77
C ALA A 627 -11.01 35.56 -0.42
N VAL A 628 -12.26 36.03 -0.49
CA VAL A 628 -13.15 35.77 -1.64
C VAL A 628 -12.59 36.40 -2.92
N VAL A 629 -12.11 37.65 -2.87
CA VAL A 629 -11.52 38.32 -4.04
C VAL A 629 -10.31 37.55 -4.55
N LEU A 630 -9.38 37.13 -3.68
CA LEU A 630 -8.20 36.40 -4.12
C LEU A 630 -8.53 34.97 -4.59
N ALA A 631 -9.52 34.32 -3.99
CA ALA A 631 -10.03 33.03 -4.46
C ALA A 631 -10.67 33.13 -5.86
N LYS A 632 -11.37 34.23 -6.17
CA LYS A 632 -11.84 34.52 -7.54
C LYS A 632 -10.67 34.72 -8.50
N LEU A 633 -9.66 35.49 -8.10
CA LEU A 633 -8.46 35.71 -8.94
C LEU A 633 -7.65 34.42 -9.18
N SER A 634 -7.67 33.46 -8.26
CA SER A 634 -6.85 32.24 -8.37
C SER A 634 -7.37 31.23 -9.38
N ILE A 635 -8.62 31.34 -9.81
CA ILE A 635 -9.18 30.50 -10.89
C ILE A 635 -9.01 31.13 -12.28
N LEU A 636 -8.56 32.38 -12.37
CA LEU A 636 -8.29 33.06 -13.63
C LEU A 636 -6.94 32.63 -14.22
N ASN A 637 -6.92 32.36 -15.53
CA ASN A 637 -5.67 32.13 -16.25
C ASN A 637 -4.97 33.46 -16.61
N TYR A 638 -3.73 33.37 -17.08
CA TYR A 638 -2.92 34.52 -17.47
C TYR A 638 -3.60 35.52 -18.42
N ARG A 639 -4.45 35.07 -19.36
CA ARG A 639 -5.14 35.99 -20.30
C ARG A 639 -6.20 36.81 -19.57
N GLU A 640 -6.96 36.16 -18.71
CA GLU A 640 -8.04 36.77 -17.94
C GLU A 640 -7.47 37.74 -16.89
N LEU A 641 -6.37 37.36 -16.23
CA LEU A 641 -5.65 38.24 -15.31
C LEU A 641 -5.12 39.49 -16.02
N ASN A 642 -4.43 39.34 -17.16
CA ASN A 642 -3.97 40.51 -17.92
C ASN A 642 -5.15 41.33 -18.49
N HIS A 643 -6.28 40.70 -18.83
CA HIS A 643 -7.49 41.41 -19.25
C HIS A 643 -8.06 42.27 -18.11
N LEU A 644 -8.15 41.71 -16.89
CA LEU A 644 -8.54 42.46 -15.70
C LEU A 644 -7.59 43.65 -15.48
N ILE A 645 -6.27 43.42 -15.53
CA ILE A 645 -5.25 44.46 -15.35
C ILE A 645 -5.41 45.58 -16.40
N ALA A 646 -5.73 45.23 -17.65
CA ALA A 646 -6.00 46.20 -18.70
C ALA A 646 -7.24 47.07 -18.43
N GLN A 647 -8.25 46.57 -17.71
CA GLN A 647 -9.39 47.38 -17.28
C GLN A 647 -9.01 48.50 -16.30
N PHE A 648 -7.86 48.38 -15.61
CA PHE A 648 -7.27 49.43 -14.78
C PHE A 648 -6.29 50.35 -15.55
N GLY A 649 -6.25 50.23 -16.87
CA GLY A 649 -5.41 51.05 -17.74
C GLY A 649 -3.92 50.69 -17.72
N LEU A 650 -3.58 49.45 -17.34
CA LEU A 650 -2.22 48.93 -17.36
C LEU A 650 -2.08 47.86 -18.46
N SER A 651 -1.18 48.08 -19.42
CA SER A 651 -0.90 47.14 -20.52
C SER A 651 0.47 46.48 -20.43
N SER A 652 1.33 46.94 -19.52
CA SER A 652 2.70 46.45 -19.31
C SER A 652 3.10 46.67 -17.85
N SER A 653 4.04 45.88 -17.36
CA SER A 653 4.62 46.03 -16.02
C SER A 653 5.98 46.73 -16.09
N GLN A 654 6.28 47.55 -15.09
CA GLN A 654 7.64 48.09 -14.90
C GLN A 654 8.65 47.00 -14.53
N HIS A 655 8.18 45.87 -14.02
CA HIS A 655 8.98 44.79 -13.47
C HIS A 655 8.93 43.49 -14.26
N TYR A 656 7.82 43.20 -14.92
CA TYR A 656 7.58 41.93 -15.64
C TYR A 656 7.56 42.06 -17.17
N GLY A 657 7.74 43.27 -17.70
CA GLY A 657 7.83 43.52 -19.15
C GLY A 657 6.48 43.74 -19.81
N SER A 658 6.26 43.11 -20.97
CA SER A 658 5.09 43.38 -21.83
C SER A 658 3.76 42.87 -21.25
N SER A 659 3.79 42.05 -20.21
CA SER A 659 2.61 41.55 -19.51
C SER A 659 2.95 41.25 -18.05
N PHE A 660 1.94 41.14 -17.20
CA PHE A 660 2.12 40.74 -15.80
C PHE A 660 2.19 39.23 -15.67
N TYR A 661 1.30 38.53 -16.37
CA TYR A 661 1.19 37.07 -16.34
C TYR A 661 1.44 36.45 -17.72
N TYR A 662 2.16 35.33 -17.77
CA TYR A 662 2.51 34.60 -18.99
C TYR A 662 1.83 33.23 -19.03
N ALA A 663 1.93 32.55 -20.19
CA ALA A 663 1.30 31.24 -20.38
C ALA A 663 1.72 30.24 -19.29
N GLY A 664 0.73 29.59 -18.66
CA GLY A 664 0.94 28.67 -17.54
C GLY A 664 0.85 29.33 -16.15
N GLU A 665 0.85 30.67 -16.06
CA GLU A 665 0.76 31.37 -14.78
C GLU A 665 -0.69 31.69 -14.35
N ASN A 666 -0.88 31.79 -13.04
CA ASN A 666 -2.04 32.38 -12.37
C ASN A 666 -1.57 33.35 -11.27
N ILE A 667 -2.50 33.94 -10.50
CA ILE A 667 -2.19 34.95 -9.47
C ILE A 667 -1.26 34.41 -8.35
N LEU A 668 -1.31 33.10 -8.07
CA LEU A 668 -0.54 32.43 -7.01
C LEU A 668 0.77 31.82 -7.50
N SER A 669 1.00 31.75 -8.82
CA SER A 669 2.21 31.15 -9.41
C SER A 669 3.46 31.82 -8.84
N SER A 670 4.23 31.05 -8.05
CA SER A 670 5.43 31.53 -7.34
C SER A 670 5.20 32.75 -6.45
N ALA A 671 3.99 32.95 -5.94
CA ALA A 671 3.65 34.12 -5.11
C ALA A 671 3.70 33.82 -3.59
N VAL A 672 3.58 32.55 -3.19
CA VAL A 672 3.30 32.14 -1.80
C VAL A 672 4.33 31.13 -1.29
N ARG A 673 4.98 31.41 -0.16
CA ARG A 673 5.92 30.45 0.49
C ARG A 673 5.25 29.51 1.49
N SER A 674 4.37 30.03 2.32
CA SER A 674 3.75 29.32 3.46
C SER A 674 2.38 29.89 3.76
N LEU A 675 1.33 29.08 3.79
CA LEU A 675 -0.03 29.55 4.12
C LEU A 675 -0.16 30.13 5.53
N ASP A 676 0.65 29.67 6.49
CA ASP A 676 0.68 30.24 7.85
C ASP A 676 1.28 31.66 7.93
N GLY A 677 1.85 32.14 6.82
CA GLY A 677 2.59 33.39 6.78
C GLY A 677 1.75 34.65 6.96
N ASN A 678 2.36 35.68 7.55
CA ASN A 678 1.77 37.02 7.65
C ASN A 678 2.09 37.86 6.40
N HIS A 679 1.16 38.71 5.93
CA HIS A 679 1.34 39.69 4.84
C HIS A 679 2.12 39.14 3.63
N GLN A 680 1.74 37.97 3.14
CA GLN A 680 2.56 37.20 2.20
C GLN A 680 2.81 37.88 0.84
N TRP A 681 2.02 38.90 0.52
CA TRP A 681 2.26 39.74 -0.65
C TRP A 681 3.52 40.62 -0.53
N GLN A 682 4.05 40.81 0.69
CA GLN A 682 5.29 41.55 0.98
C GLN A 682 6.48 40.60 1.14
N GLU A 683 7.70 41.06 0.80
CA GLU A 683 8.92 40.28 1.07
C GLU A 683 9.09 39.98 2.57
N VAL A 684 8.92 41.01 3.39
CA VAL A 684 9.06 40.94 4.85
C VAL A 684 7.76 41.44 5.46
N ALA A 685 7.07 40.56 6.18
CA ALA A 685 5.84 40.92 6.88
C ALA A 685 6.13 41.86 8.05
N PRO A 686 5.20 42.74 8.47
CA PRO A 686 5.36 43.59 9.65
C PRO A 686 5.56 42.81 10.95
N GLN A 687 6.13 43.46 11.98
CA GLN A 687 6.26 42.91 13.33
C GLN A 687 4.90 42.49 13.89
N TYR A 688 4.90 41.37 14.63
CA TYR A 688 3.72 40.95 15.39
C TYR A 688 3.42 41.94 16.52
N VAL A 689 2.15 41.98 16.97
CA VAL A 689 1.78 42.76 18.15
C VAL A 689 2.46 42.18 19.39
N ARG A 690 3.15 43.04 20.13
CA ARG A 690 3.83 42.68 21.38
C ARG A 690 3.44 43.64 22.49
N ARG A 691 3.58 43.23 23.75
CA ARG A 691 3.56 44.15 24.89
C ARG A 691 4.83 45.00 24.92
N THR A 692 4.73 46.23 25.41
CA THR A 692 5.88 47.12 25.58
C THR A 692 6.97 46.42 26.40
N GLY A 693 8.22 46.50 25.94
CA GLY A 693 9.38 45.88 26.58
C GLY A 693 9.73 44.48 26.07
N PHE A 694 8.93 43.91 25.16
CA PHE A 694 9.25 42.66 24.47
C PHE A 694 9.76 42.93 23.06
N SER A 695 10.79 42.21 22.66
CA SER A 695 11.34 42.28 21.30
C SER A 695 10.39 41.66 20.30
N GLY A 696 10.36 42.23 19.09
CA GLY A 696 9.77 41.58 17.92
C GLY A 696 10.59 40.37 17.45
N VAL A 697 10.11 39.72 16.40
CA VAL A 697 10.85 38.63 15.75
C VAL A 697 11.83 39.19 14.71
N SER A 698 12.89 38.44 14.40
CA SER A 698 13.87 38.88 13.40
C SER A 698 13.23 39.06 12.02
N THR A 699 13.86 39.86 11.15
CA THR A 699 13.42 40.00 9.74
C THR A 699 13.40 38.64 9.04
N GLN A 700 14.36 37.75 9.29
CA GLN A 700 14.41 36.43 8.65
C GLN A 700 13.19 35.57 8.98
N GLN A 701 12.71 35.62 10.23
CA GLN A 701 11.51 34.89 10.69
C GLN A 701 10.19 35.49 10.18
N ARG A 702 10.24 36.59 9.42
CA ARG A 702 9.07 37.26 8.82
C ARG A 702 9.09 37.25 7.30
N LYS A 703 10.01 36.52 6.68
CA LYS A 703 10.12 36.40 5.23
C LYS A 703 9.15 35.36 4.68
N PHE A 704 7.87 35.70 4.68
CA PHE A 704 6.80 34.84 4.16
C PHE A 704 6.50 35.05 2.67
N GLY A 705 6.89 36.21 2.12
CA GLY A 705 6.80 36.48 0.68
C GLY A 705 8.16 36.44 0.00
N TYR A 706 8.17 36.77 -1.29
CA TYR A 706 9.40 36.80 -2.08
C TYR A 706 9.88 38.24 -2.28
N ALA A 707 11.21 38.40 -2.19
CA ALA A 707 11.89 39.60 -2.66
C ALA A 707 11.62 39.80 -4.15
N HIS A 708 11.71 41.04 -4.60
CA HIS A 708 11.67 41.34 -6.01
C HIS A 708 12.98 40.87 -6.68
N ASN A 709 12.98 39.67 -7.28
CA ASN A 709 14.13 39.08 -7.96
C ASN A 709 13.78 38.77 -9.43
N ASN A 710 14.24 39.60 -10.37
CA ASN A 710 14.14 39.41 -11.84
C ASN A 710 12.75 39.04 -12.40
N GLY A 711 11.68 39.33 -11.65
CA GLY A 711 10.29 39.16 -12.12
C GLY A 711 9.75 37.72 -12.10
N THR A 712 10.43 36.75 -11.48
CA THR A 712 9.99 35.34 -11.51
C THR A 712 9.22 34.88 -10.27
N GLN A 713 9.25 35.66 -9.18
CA GLN A 713 8.64 35.27 -7.90
C GLN A 713 8.02 36.48 -7.19
N GLY A 714 7.03 36.21 -6.35
CA GLY A 714 6.33 37.18 -5.51
C GLY A 714 4.98 37.64 -6.06
N PHE A 715 4.24 38.36 -5.23
CA PHE A 715 2.89 38.78 -5.55
C PHE A 715 2.92 39.96 -6.52
N LYS A 716 2.75 39.68 -7.82
CA LYS A 716 3.01 40.65 -8.90
C LYS A 716 2.20 41.94 -8.80
N LEU A 717 0.95 41.86 -8.32
CA LEU A 717 0.10 43.03 -8.08
C LEU A 717 0.59 43.92 -6.93
N TRP A 718 1.40 43.40 -6.01
CA TRP A 718 2.01 44.19 -4.95
C TRP A 718 3.39 44.72 -5.33
N GLN A 719 4.21 43.89 -5.98
CA GLN A 719 5.59 44.25 -6.32
C GLN A 719 5.68 45.34 -7.38
N ASP A 720 4.77 45.40 -8.37
CA ASP A 720 4.74 46.49 -9.36
C ASP A 720 4.06 47.73 -8.77
N PRO A 721 4.73 48.90 -8.68
CA PRO A 721 4.17 50.09 -8.03
C PRO A 721 2.87 50.62 -8.68
N ASN A 722 2.72 50.46 -9.99
CA ASN A 722 1.50 50.89 -10.68
C ASN A 722 0.35 49.92 -10.42
N ALA A 723 0.61 48.61 -10.48
CA ALA A 723 -0.41 47.62 -10.13
C ALA A 723 -0.79 47.72 -8.65
N GLN A 724 0.17 47.98 -7.76
CA GLN A 724 -0.10 48.11 -6.34
C GLN A 724 -1.04 49.29 -6.05
N SER A 725 -0.75 50.45 -6.63
CA SER A 725 -1.54 51.66 -6.42
C SER A 725 -2.89 51.65 -7.13
N ARG A 726 -2.97 51.09 -8.35
CA ARG A 726 -4.18 51.13 -9.18
C ARG A 726 -5.07 49.90 -9.07
N ILE A 727 -4.51 48.76 -8.70
CA ILE A 727 -5.21 47.46 -8.74
C ILE A 727 -5.29 46.87 -7.33
N PHE A 728 -4.16 46.58 -6.69
CA PHE A 728 -4.15 45.90 -5.38
C PHE A 728 -4.97 46.66 -4.34
N LYS A 729 -4.65 47.95 -4.16
CA LYS A 729 -5.33 48.82 -3.18
C LYS A 729 -6.80 49.12 -3.50
N GLN A 730 -7.26 48.78 -4.72
CA GLN A 730 -8.64 48.96 -5.15
C GLN A 730 -9.46 47.67 -5.08
N LEU A 731 -8.84 46.51 -5.34
CA LEU A 731 -9.48 45.20 -5.26
C LEU A 731 -9.64 44.72 -3.82
N PHE A 732 -8.63 44.97 -2.99
CA PHE A 732 -8.62 44.55 -1.60
C PHE A 732 -8.99 45.71 -0.68
N ILE A 733 -9.74 45.42 0.38
CA ILE A 733 -10.19 46.41 1.37
C ILE A 733 -9.41 46.27 2.68
N GLY A 734 -9.31 47.36 3.45
CA GLY A 734 -8.79 47.30 4.81
C GLY A 734 -9.12 48.57 5.62
N PRO A 735 -8.50 48.77 6.79
CA PRO A 735 -7.46 47.95 7.41
C PRO A 735 -7.89 46.49 7.58
N LEU A 736 -6.95 45.55 7.53
CA LEU A 736 -7.27 44.13 7.75
C LEU A 736 -7.76 43.87 9.17
N VAL A 737 -7.16 44.54 10.16
CA VAL A 737 -7.42 44.33 11.60
C VAL A 737 -7.72 45.67 12.28
N PRO A 738 -8.85 46.33 11.93
CA PRO A 738 -9.14 47.68 12.42
C PRO A 738 -9.30 47.71 13.95
N GLY A 739 -9.71 46.63 14.60
CA GLY A 739 -9.77 46.49 16.05
C GLY A 739 -8.42 46.65 16.75
N ILE A 740 -7.29 46.53 16.05
CA ILE A 740 -5.94 46.85 16.55
C ILE A 740 -5.39 48.10 15.87
N ASP A 741 -5.44 48.14 14.54
CA ASP A 741 -4.70 49.12 13.74
C ASP A 741 -5.43 50.47 13.65
N ALA A 742 -6.77 50.47 13.64
CA ALA A 742 -7.60 51.66 13.53
C ALA A 742 -8.86 51.61 14.43
N PRO A 743 -8.71 51.40 15.76
CA PRO A 743 -9.82 51.01 16.62
C PRO A 743 -10.93 52.06 16.68
N SER A 744 -10.62 53.35 16.52
CA SER A 744 -11.62 54.41 16.44
C SER A 744 -12.58 54.27 15.25
N GLU A 745 -12.14 53.70 14.13
CA GLU A 745 -12.96 53.48 12.93
C GLU A 745 -14.05 52.41 13.16
N VAL A 746 -13.84 51.54 14.15
CA VAL A 746 -14.77 50.50 14.57
C VAL A 746 -15.35 50.73 15.97
N GLY A 747 -15.27 51.97 16.48
CA GLY A 747 -15.89 52.39 17.74
C GLY A 747 -15.19 51.88 19.02
N LEU A 748 -13.90 51.60 18.93
CA LEU A 748 -13.08 51.04 20.01
C LEU A 748 -11.96 52.00 20.43
N SER A 749 -11.49 51.83 21.66
CA SER A 749 -10.33 52.56 22.16
C SER A 749 -9.01 51.90 21.72
N PRO A 750 -7.94 52.69 21.49
CA PRO A 750 -6.60 52.18 21.27
C PRO A 750 -6.14 51.25 22.39
N LEU A 751 -5.40 50.20 22.03
CA LEU A 751 -4.75 49.32 22.99
C LEU A 751 -3.57 50.06 23.65
N SER A 752 -3.49 50.02 24.98
CA SER A 752 -2.38 50.58 25.74
C SER A 752 -1.29 49.55 26.01
N GLY A 753 -0.02 49.99 26.12
CA GLY A 753 1.08 49.11 26.54
C GLY A 753 1.47 48.06 25.49
N ILE A 754 1.23 48.35 24.22
CA ILE A 754 1.68 47.52 23.09
C ILE A 754 2.84 48.20 22.36
N GLN A 755 3.71 47.38 21.76
CA GLN A 755 4.76 47.79 20.84
C GLN A 755 4.35 47.31 19.44
N TYR A 756 3.94 48.25 18.60
CA TYR A 756 3.55 48.00 17.23
C TYR A 756 3.68 49.28 16.39
N THR A 757 4.20 49.15 15.16
CA THR A 757 4.68 50.28 14.35
C THR A 757 4.04 50.40 12.96
N LEU A 758 3.21 49.45 12.53
CA LEU A 758 2.50 49.61 11.26
C LEU A 758 1.39 50.65 11.42
N ASP A 759 1.34 51.60 10.50
CA ASP A 759 0.39 52.70 10.52
C ASP A 759 -0.70 52.50 9.46
N SER A 760 -1.67 51.61 9.74
CA SER A 760 -2.79 51.31 8.85
C SER A 760 -4.08 52.02 9.29
N CYS A 761 -4.85 52.52 8.33
CA CYS A 761 -6.15 53.17 8.52
C CYS A 761 -6.98 53.08 7.23
N SER A 762 -8.25 53.47 7.27
CA SER A 762 -9.15 53.48 6.09
C SER A 762 -8.58 54.19 4.85
N PHE A 763 -7.73 55.21 5.01
CA PHE A 763 -7.09 55.93 3.91
C PHE A 763 -5.83 55.26 3.35
N ALA A 764 -5.09 54.50 4.17
CA ALA A 764 -3.92 53.76 3.75
C ALA A 764 -3.96 52.35 4.39
N PRO A 765 -4.87 51.48 3.92
CA PRO A 765 -5.15 50.21 4.58
C PRO A 765 -4.01 49.19 4.46
N PHE A 766 -3.16 49.35 3.45
CA PHE A 766 -1.99 48.50 3.19
C PHE A 766 -0.72 49.36 3.14
N PRO A 767 -0.10 49.64 4.31
CA PRO A 767 1.16 50.37 4.38
C PRO A 767 2.28 49.58 3.69
N GLN A 768 3.25 50.28 3.12
CA GLN A 768 4.37 49.64 2.41
C GLN A 768 5.22 48.79 3.34
N ASP A 769 5.53 49.34 4.50
CA ASP A 769 6.33 48.74 5.56
C ASP A 769 6.02 49.42 6.90
N GLU A 770 6.79 49.07 7.94
CA GLU A 770 6.67 49.65 9.28
C GLU A 770 7.13 51.11 9.39
N GLN A 771 7.73 51.68 8.35
CA GLN A 771 8.17 53.07 8.27
C GLN A 771 7.17 53.97 7.54
N ASP A 772 6.20 53.37 6.85
CA ASP A 772 5.08 54.09 6.27
C ASP A 772 4.28 54.79 7.38
N ARG A 773 4.12 56.12 7.25
CA ARG A 773 3.43 57.00 8.20
C ARG A 773 2.26 57.74 7.56
N THR A 774 1.76 57.24 6.43
CA THR A 774 0.72 57.92 5.64
C THR A 774 -0.49 58.28 6.50
N CYS A 775 -0.97 57.36 7.34
CA CYS A 775 -2.12 57.59 8.20
C CYS A 775 -1.86 58.64 9.29
N THR A 776 -0.67 58.62 9.90
CA THR A 776 -0.25 59.63 10.88
C THR A 776 -0.19 61.01 10.24
N VAL A 777 0.40 61.14 9.04
CA VAL A 777 0.48 62.43 8.33
C VAL A 777 -0.92 62.95 8.00
N ILE A 778 -1.83 62.09 7.51
CA ILE A 778 -3.23 62.48 7.21
C ILE A 778 -3.96 62.96 8.46
N LYS A 779 -3.77 62.31 9.61
CA LYS A 779 -4.39 62.71 10.88
C LYS A 779 -3.92 64.08 11.38
N VAL A 780 -2.67 64.46 11.09
CA VAL A 780 -2.05 65.72 11.56
C VAL A 780 -2.27 66.88 10.58
N LEU A 781 -2.48 66.60 9.29
CA LEU A 781 -2.72 67.60 8.24
C LEU A 781 -3.79 68.65 8.60
N PRO A 782 -4.99 68.29 9.10
CA PRO A 782 -6.00 69.28 9.51
C PRO A 782 -5.52 70.24 10.61
N ALA A 783 -4.70 69.76 11.57
CA ALA A 783 -4.16 70.58 12.63
C ALA A 783 -3.07 71.54 12.12
N LEU A 784 -2.24 71.10 11.17
CA LEU A 784 -1.23 71.94 10.52
C LEU A 784 -1.87 73.02 9.63
N THR A 785 -2.99 72.72 8.97
CA THR A 785 -3.75 73.71 8.19
C THR A 785 -4.53 74.72 9.04
N MET A 786 -4.70 74.48 10.35
CA MET A 786 -5.28 75.46 11.28
C MET A 786 -4.22 76.32 11.99
N LEU A 787 -2.94 75.97 11.87
CA LEU A 787 -1.80 76.70 12.46
C LEU A 787 -1.10 77.65 11.45
N ASN A 788 -1.47 77.58 10.17
CA ASN A 788 -1.13 78.54 9.12
C ASN A 788 -2.38 79.35 8.75
#